data_AF-A0A024GBB6-F1
#
_entry.id   AF-A0A024GBB6-F1
#
_cell.length_a   1.000
_cell.length_b   1.000
_cell.length_c   1.000
_cell.angle_alpha   90.00
_cell.angle_beta   90.00
_cell.angle_gamma   90.00
#
_symmetry.space_group_name_H-M   'P 1'
#
loop_
_entity.id
_entity.type
_entity.pdbx_description
1 polymer ?
#
loop_
_entity_poly.entity_id
_entity_poly.type
_entity_poly.pdbx_seq_one_letter_code
_entity_poly.pdbx_strand_id
1 'polypeptide(L)'
;MKDSARKRATLALGQPSNLQSTELLHERAVTRLRIDIDTVRGTLLSRFMKNFLYFWIVLLVILGLLVLSSGLYLLHYQESSRILPSFTYKAASYAGAILVVLSVFGLYGLHKQRMCVTLGKRNYALASFVILSIGGAIVVALAGCIAILLCNIAREATSSAFETRKVRSFEVAVVRMLLIFASKHPSCWQNVQESMDCCGYSSLHPYIKSGLLPQLEFDSESLTRYAFLNGSEYQSPFLQSVMIINNITGKGCATQSAFCEPKVTFDDIPCPKKESCWCRTTVLHGAKSNYHYIGFIAVILGCAQILACVSGLYVWLCDIRMLPQQSEVIEITPVPLAPHRLMTENANVSKRAKLEDLHVTMIRPLIPPACVREELPVSCSVHKTITAAREQVCDILHGGDDRLVVVVGPCSIHDVDAAMEYAKLLRPLQEELSGELLILMRTYFEKPRTTIGWKGLINDPDLDSSFNINKGIRVARKLLLDINALGVPVALEFLDTISPQFICDLVSWGAIGARTTESQLHRELTSGLSMPVGFKNGTGGDIKIAVDATLAASSQHNFLGLNEHGLASIVMTKGNKNCHVILRGGKDGPNYEEEHLTEAVHMLNRAKLPAKVMIDCSHGNSQKIHSNQIKVAEYIAQLIEAGNVNLLGVMLESNLVEGNQSLTQDKSKLVYGKSITDACINWNDTEIVLRRLARAVATKRSQNQEPN
;
A
#
# COMPACT_ATOMS: atom_id res chain seq x y z
N MET A 1 -7.42 59.20 -67.17
CA MET A 1 -8.30 59.66 -66.08
C MET A 1 -8.03 58.73 -64.89
N LYS A 2 -7.06 59.02 -64.02
CA LYS A 2 -7.09 60.00 -62.91
C LYS A 2 -8.33 59.84 -62.01
N ASP A 3 -8.03 59.63 -60.73
CA ASP A 3 -8.83 59.97 -59.54
C ASP A 3 -10.24 59.37 -59.41
N SER A 4 -10.35 58.28 -58.64
CA SER A 4 -11.27 58.22 -57.49
C SER A 4 -11.24 56.83 -56.80
N ALA A 5 -10.43 56.67 -55.76
CA ALA A 5 -10.68 55.73 -54.65
C ALA A 5 -9.65 55.94 -53.54
N ARG A 6 -9.52 57.19 -53.06
CA ARG A 6 -8.76 57.51 -51.86
C ARG A 6 -9.47 58.66 -51.14
N LYS A 7 -10.43 58.33 -50.26
CA LYS A 7 -10.79 59.09 -49.04
C LYS A 7 -12.09 58.59 -48.42
N ARG A 8 -12.06 58.53 -47.08
CA ARG A 8 -13.07 58.08 -46.09
C ARG A 8 -12.98 56.57 -45.81
N ALA A 9 -12.55 56.09 -44.64
CA ALA A 9 -12.42 56.75 -43.36
C ALA A 9 -11.26 56.17 -42.52
N THR A 10 -10.39 57.07 -42.06
CA THR A 10 -9.62 56.91 -40.85
C THR A 10 -10.46 57.53 -39.73
N LEU A 11 -10.90 56.76 -38.74
CA LEU A 11 -11.13 57.27 -37.39
C LEU A 11 -11.14 56.13 -36.36
N ALA A 12 -10.28 56.29 -35.36
CA ALA A 12 -10.44 55.86 -33.97
C ALA A 12 -10.45 54.35 -33.64
N LEU A 13 -9.28 53.89 -33.20
CA LEU A 13 -9.04 53.39 -31.84
C LEU A 13 -10.15 52.52 -31.20
N GLY A 14 -9.90 51.21 -31.21
CA GLY A 14 -10.43 50.27 -30.24
C GLY A 14 -9.44 49.12 -30.06
N GLN A 15 -8.52 49.24 -29.10
CA GLN A 15 -7.82 48.07 -28.57
C GLN A 15 -8.87 47.08 -28.07
N PRO A 16 -8.85 45.79 -28.44
CA PRO A 16 -9.41 44.78 -27.55
C PRO A 16 -8.38 44.55 -26.46
N SER A 17 -8.67 45.16 -25.30
CA SER A 17 -8.14 44.78 -23.99
C SER A 17 -8.38 43.28 -23.75
N ASN A 18 -7.50 42.44 -24.25
CA ASN A 18 -7.56 40.99 -24.02
C ASN A 18 -6.38 40.46 -23.19
N LEU A 19 -5.54 41.33 -22.61
CA LEU A 19 -4.63 40.88 -21.55
C LEU A 19 -5.39 40.41 -20.30
N GLN A 20 -6.49 41.09 -19.95
CA GLN A 20 -7.36 40.66 -18.84
C GLN A 20 -8.09 39.35 -19.14
N SER A 21 -8.43 39.05 -20.40
CA SER A 21 -9.10 37.80 -20.74
C SER A 21 -8.11 36.63 -20.80
N THR A 22 -6.86 36.84 -21.22
CA THR A 22 -5.80 35.83 -21.10
C THR A 22 -5.36 35.60 -19.66
N GLU A 23 -5.30 36.63 -18.82
CA GLU A 23 -5.08 36.46 -17.38
C GLU A 23 -6.27 35.77 -16.72
N LEU A 24 -7.52 36.14 -17.01
CA LEU A 24 -8.69 35.42 -16.50
C LEU A 24 -8.77 33.97 -17.01
N LEU A 25 -8.34 33.70 -18.25
CA LEU A 25 -8.30 32.34 -18.81
C LEU A 25 -7.15 31.53 -18.23
N HIS A 26 -6.00 32.14 -17.99
CA HIS A 26 -4.86 31.50 -17.33
C HIS A 26 -5.16 31.28 -15.84
N GLU A 27 -5.79 32.23 -15.18
CA GLU A 27 -6.23 32.11 -13.79
C GLU A 27 -7.35 31.07 -13.69
N ARG A 28 -8.30 31.01 -14.63
CA ARG A 28 -9.31 29.93 -14.70
C ARG A 28 -8.70 28.57 -15.04
N ALA A 29 -7.69 28.50 -15.90
CA ALA A 29 -7.00 27.25 -16.26
C ALA A 29 -6.10 26.75 -15.13
N VAL A 30 -5.38 27.63 -14.45
CA VAL A 30 -4.58 27.34 -13.24
C VAL A 30 -5.50 27.00 -12.08
N THR A 31 -6.65 27.66 -11.95
CA THR A 31 -7.68 27.32 -10.94
C THR A 31 -8.30 25.96 -11.26
N ARG A 32 -8.59 25.64 -12.53
CA ARG A 32 -9.06 24.29 -12.94
C ARG A 32 -8.00 23.21 -12.77
N LEU A 33 -6.73 23.48 -13.09
CA LEU A 33 -5.62 22.54 -12.84
C LEU A 33 -5.35 22.35 -11.35
N ARG A 34 -5.48 23.40 -10.52
CA ARG A 34 -5.44 23.28 -9.06
C ARG A 34 -6.59 22.45 -8.55
N ILE A 35 -7.80 22.69 -9.07
CA ILE A 35 -8.98 21.88 -8.75
C ILE A 35 -8.70 20.42 -9.14
N ASP A 36 -8.24 20.11 -10.35
CA ASP A 36 -7.96 18.72 -10.78
C ASP A 36 -6.83 18.04 -9.99
N ILE A 37 -5.74 18.76 -9.71
CA ILE A 37 -4.65 18.24 -8.86
C ILE A 37 -5.16 18.00 -7.44
N ASP A 38 -5.96 18.90 -6.86
CA ASP A 38 -6.58 18.72 -5.55
C ASP A 38 -7.68 17.64 -5.58
N THR A 39 -8.29 17.37 -6.74
CA THR A 39 -9.25 16.29 -6.90
C THR A 39 -8.52 14.93 -6.92
N VAL A 40 -7.39 14.81 -7.64
CA VAL A 40 -6.56 13.59 -7.70
C VAL A 40 -5.74 13.36 -6.42
N ARG A 41 -5.28 14.42 -5.75
CA ARG A 41 -4.52 14.34 -4.48
C ARG A 41 -5.41 14.32 -3.24
N GLY A 42 -6.71 14.56 -3.38
CA GLY A 42 -7.62 14.93 -2.30
C GLY A 42 -7.25 16.29 -1.72
N THR A 43 -8.24 17.16 -1.48
CA THR A 43 -8.04 18.44 -0.79
C THR A 43 -7.33 18.22 0.55
N LEU A 44 -6.64 19.25 1.08
CA LEU A 44 -6.05 19.20 2.43
C LEU A 44 -7.09 18.74 3.47
N LEU A 45 -8.33 19.21 3.30
CA LEU A 45 -9.47 18.82 4.12
C LEU A 45 -9.82 17.33 3.95
N SER A 46 -9.86 16.80 2.73
CA SER A 46 -10.08 15.36 2.48
C SER A 46 -9.01 14.47 3.13
N ARG A 47 -7.73 14.86 3.04
CA ARG A 47 -6.63 14.13 3.68
C ARG A 47 -6.73 14.17 5.21
N PHE A 48 -7.01 15.35 5.76
CA PHE A 48 -7.23 15.51 7.19
C PHE A 48 -8.42 14.65 7.66
N MET A 49 -9.55 14.72 6.97
CA MET A 49 -10.76 13.95 7.29
C MET A 49 -10.50 12.44 7.21
N LYS A 50 -9.74 11.98 6.21
CA LYS A 50 -9.34 10.58 6.08
C LYS A 50 -8.43 10.13 7.24
N ASN A 51 -7.41 10.92 7.58
CA ASN A 51 -6.50 10.59 8.69
C ASN A 51 -7.23 10.60 10.04
N PHE A 52 -8.09 11.60 10.26
CA PHE A 52 -8.96 11.67 11.43
C PHE A 52 -9.87 10.44 11.51
N LEU A 53 -10.47 10.03 10.40
CA LEU A 53 -11.35 8.86 10.35
C LEU A 53 -10.59 7.56 10.62
N TYR A 54 -9.37 7.38 10.09
CA TYR A 54 -8.51 6.24 10.42
C TYR A 54 -8.19 6.19 11.92
N PHE A 55 -7.73 7.30 12.48
CA PHE A 55 -7.42 7.40 13.91
C PHE A 55 -8.65 7.08 14.76
N TRP A 56 -9.80 7.67 14.42
CA TRP A 56 -11.04 7.50 15.14
C TRP A 56 -11.54 6.06 15.11
N ILE A 57 -11.51 5.39 13.95
CA ILE A 57 -11.95 4.00 13.86
C ILE A 57 -11.04 3.06 14.65
N VAL A 58 -9.72 3.29 14.65
CA VAL A 58 -8.78 2.52 15.49
C VAL A 58 -9.08 2.74 16.97
N LEU A 59 -9.37 3.98 17.38
CA LEU A 59 -9.76 4.29 18.74
C LEU A 59 -11.05 3.57 19.15
N LEU A 60 -12.06 3.48 18.26
CA LEU A 60 -13.30 2.74 18.52
C LEU A 60 -13.08 1.23 18.67
N VAL A 61 -12.16 0.64 17.90
CA VAL A 61 -11.79 -0.77 18.07
C VAL A 61 -11.22 -0.98 19.48
N ILE A 62 -10.29 -0.11 19.91
CA ILE A 62 -9.67 -0.20 21.22
C ILE A 62 -10.72 -0.01 22.33
N LEU A 63 -11.56 1.04 22.24
CA LEU A 63 -12.62 1.30 23.21
C LEU A 63 -13.66 0.17 23.25
N GLY A 64 -14.04 -0.38 22.09
CA GLY A 64 -14.96 -1.50 21.99
C GLY A 64 -14.41 -2.78 22.63
N LEU A 65 -13.12 -3.08 22.42
CA LEU A 65 -12.43 -4.20 23.09
C LEU A 65 -12.33 -3.99 24.60
N LEU A 66 -12.03 -2.77 25.05
CA LEU A 66 -12.01 -2.43 26.48
C LEU A 66 -13.39 -2.61 27.10
N VAL A 67 -14.45 -2.07 26.51
CA VAL A 67 -15.83 -2.22 27.01
C VAL A 67 -16.27 -3.69 27.01
N LEU A 68 -15.95 -4.45 25.96
CA LEU A 68 -16.24 -5.88 25.89
C LEU A 68 -15.51 -6.64 27.00
N SER A 69 -14.19 -6.42 27.15
CA SER A 69 -13.38 -7.09 28.16
C SER A 69 -13.80 -6.75 29.58
N SER A 70 -14.07 -5.47 29.87
CA SER A 70 -14.58 -5.02 31.17
C SER A 70 -15.99 -5.54 31.44
N GLY A 71 -16.90 -5.54 30.45
CA GLY A 71 -18.25 -6.08 30.59
C GLY A 71 -18.24 -7.59 30.91
N LEU A 72 -17.41 -8.36 30.21
CA LEU A 72 -17.22 -9.80 30.47
C LEU A 72 -16.56 -10.05 31.82
N TYR A 73 -15.55 -9.26 32.19
CA TYR A 73 -14.90 -9.35 33.49
C TYR A 73 -15.88 -9.10 34.65
N LEU A 74 -16.68 -8.04 34.56
CA LEU A 74 -17.69 -7.71 35.56
C LEU A 74 -18.78 -8.79 35.66
N LEU A 75 -19.21 -9.35 34.52
CA LEU A 75 -20.18 -10.44 34.48
C LEU A 75 -19.68 -11.74 35.11
N HIS A 76 -18.38 -12.02 35.03
CA HIS A 76 -17.84 -13.34 35.38
C HIS A 76 -17.08 -13.35 36.72
N TYR A 77 -16.45 -12.24 37.11
CA TYR A 77 -15.50 -12.21 38.22
C TYR A 77 -15.88 -11.30 39.40
N GLN A 78 -16.78 -10.33 39.25
CA GLN A 78 -17.10 -9.40 40.35
C GLN A 78 -18.42 -9.75 41.05
N GLU A 79 -18.37 -10.14 42.34
CA GLU A 79 -19.58 -10.47 43.14
C GLU A 79 -20.54 -9.28 43.30
N SER A 80 -20.01 -8.06 43.41
CA SER A 80 -20.78 -6.82 43.56
C SER A 80 -21.64 -6.46 42.33
N SER A 81 -21.30 -7.01 41.15
CA SER A 81 -22.06 -6.78 39.90
C SER A 81 -23.46 -7.42 39.94
N ARG A 82 -23.70 -8.37 40.85
CA ARG A 82 -25.00 -9.04 41.00
C ARG A 82 -26.08 -8.13 41.62
N ILE A 83 -25.68 -7.01 42.23
CA ILE A 83 -26.55 -6.02 42.90
C ILE A 83 -27.19 -5.06 41.90
N LEU A 84 -26.48 -4.82 40.79
CA LEU A 84 -26.99 -4.06 39.65
C LEU A 84 -27.53 -5.02 38.59
N PRO A 85 -28.48 -4.59 37.75
CA PRO A 85 -29.07 -5.47 36.74
C PRO A 85 -28.00 -6.02 35.78
N SER A 86 -27.81 -7.35 35.73
CA SER A 86 -26.87 -7.99 34.80
C SER A 86 -27.09 -7.62 33.32
N PHE A 87 -28.29 -7.14 33.00
CA PHE A 87 -28.65 -6.58 31.70
C PHE A 87 -27.72 -5.46 31.26
N THR A 88 -27.28 -4.57 32.16
CA THR A 88 -26.43 -3.43 31.80
C THR A 88 -25.05 -3.89 31.35
N TYR A 89 -24.47 -4.89 32.03
CA TYR A 89 -23.15 -5.44 31.68
C TYR A 89 -23.21 -6.33 30.43
N LYS A 90 -24.30 -7.09 30.24
CA LYS A 90 -24.53 -7.84 28.99
C LYS A 90 -24.73 -6.90 27.81
N ALA A 91 -25.55 -5.86 27.97
CA ALA A 91 -25.77 -4.84 26.95
C ALA A 91 -24.46 -4.10 26.61
N ALA A 92 -23.64 -3.76 27.62
CA ALA A 92 -22.33 -3.17 27.39
C ALA A 92 -21.39 -4.11 26.62
N SER A 93 -21.37 -5.40 26.96
CA SER A 93 -20.55 -6.41 26.27
C SER A 93 -20.97 -6.57 24.80
N TYR A 94 -22.28 -6.72 24.54
CA TYR A 94 -22.80 -6.79 23.17
C TYR A 94 -22.55 -5.50 22.38
N ALA A 95 -22.71 -4.33 23.02
CA ALA A 95 -22.40 -3.05 22.40
C ALA A 95 -20.90 -2.93 22.04
N GLY A 96 -20.01 -3.37 22.92
CA GLY A 96 -18.56 -3.42 22.66
C GLY A 96 -18.21 -4.33 21.49
N ALA A 97 -18.78 -5.54 21.43
CA ALA A 97 -18.56 -6.48 20.33
C ALA A 97 -19.06 -5.92 18.97
N ILE A 98 -20.27 -5.36 18.95
CA ILE A 98 -20.85 -4.75 17.73
C ILE A 98 -19.98 -3.57 17.27
N LEU A 99 -19.50 -2.74 18.20
CA LEU A 99 -18.65 -1.59 17.88
C LEU A 99 -17.33 -2.03 17.23
N VAL A 100 -16.70 -3.10 17.73
CA VAL A 100 -15.48 -3.67 17.13
C VAL A 100 -15.75 -4.17 15.71
N VAL A 101 -16.80 -4.97 15.51
CA VAL A 101 -17.13 -5.53 14.20
C VAL A 101 -17.38 -4.42 13.18
N LEU A 102 -18.23 -3.44 13.50
CA LEU A 102 -18.51 -2.31 12.61
C LEU A 102 -17.24 -1.51 12.29
N SER A 103 -16.39 -1.26 13.29
CA SER A 103 -15.14 -0.52 13.10
C SER A 103 -14.14 -1.25 12.20
N VAL A 104 -14.05 -2.58 12.31
CA VAL A 104 -13.22 -3.40 11.41
C VAL A 104 -13.72 -3.33 9.96
N PHE A 105 -15.05 -3.38 9.75
CA PHE A 105 -15.63 -3.14 8.42
C PHE A 105 -15.32 -1.75 7.89
N GLY A 106 -15.31 -0.73 8.75
CA GLY A 106 -14.89 0.65 8.42
C GLY A 106 -13.43 0.74 7.97
N LEU A 107 -12.50 0.08 8.68
CA LEU A 107 -11.08 0.01 8.29
C LEU A 107 -10.89 -0.71 6.95
N TYR A 108 -11.59 -1.83 6.75
CA TYR A 108 -11.57 -2.54 5.48
C TYR A 108 -12.08 -1.66 4.33
N GLY A 109 -13.18 -0.94 4.55
CA GLY A 109 -13.71 0.04 3.62
C GLY A 109 -12.69 1.11 3.27
N LEU A 110 -12.03 1.72 4.26
CA LEU A 110 -11.01 2.74 4.02
C LEU A 110 -9.74 2.21 3.32
N HIS A 111 -9.35 0.97 3.59
CA HIS A 111 -8.21 0.34 2.94
C HIS A 111 -8.50 0.05 1.46
N LYS A 112 -9.72 -0.44 1.15
CA LYS A 112 -10.16 -0.70 -0.22
C LYS A 112 -10.63 0.55 -0.96
N GLN A 113 -10.76 1.70 -0.29
CA GLN A 113 -11.25 2.96 -0.89
C GLN A 113 -10.51 3.31 -2.19
N ARG A 114 -9.16 3.31 -2.17
CA ARG A 114 -8.36 3.69 -3.36
C ARG A 114 -8.63 2.75 -4.54
N MET A 115 -8.74 1.45 -4.27
CA MET A 115 -9.01 0.42 -5.27
C MET A 115 -10.43 0.55 -5.87
N CYS A 116 -11.43 0.81 -5.03
CA CYS A 116 -12.81 1.02 -5.48
C CYS A 116 -12.93 2.25 -6.38
N VAL A 117 -12.28 3.36 -6.00
CA VAL A 117 -12.23 4.61 -6.79
C VAL A 117 -11.52 4.37 -8.12
N THR A 118 -10.36 3.73 -8.14
CA THR A 118 -9.62 3.45 -9.40
C THR A 118 -10.36 2.52 -10.35
N LEU A 119 -11.23 1.64 -9.82
CA LEU A 119 -12.02 0.69 -10.62
C LEU A 119 -13.43 1.21 -10.96
N GLY A 120 -13.78 2.45 -10.57
CA GLY A 120 -15.12 3.01 -10.77
C GLY A 120 -16.23 2.27 -10.01
N LYS A 121 -15.89 1.53 -8.94
CA LYS A 121 -16.83 0.72 -8.15
C LYS A 121 -17.28 1.45 -6.88
N ARG A 122 -18.54 1.27 -6.48
CA ARG A 122 -19.07 1.82 -5.22
C ARG A 122 -18.43 1.15 -4.01
N ASN A 123 -17.96 1.93 -3.04
CA ASN A 123 -17.46 1.40 -1.77
C ASN A 123 -18.61 1.13 -0.79
N TYR A 124 -19.25 -0.03 -0.93
CA TYR A 124 -20.35 -0.45 -0.07
C TYR A 124 -19.93 -0.65 1.39
N ALA A 125 -18.69 -1.08 1.66
CA ALA A 125 -18.20 -1.30 3.02
C ALA A 125 -18.10 0.02 3.81
N LEU A 126 -17.57 1.08 3.19
CA LEU A 126 -17.51 2.41 3.82
C LEU A 126 -18.91 3.01 4.02
N ALA A 127 -19.82 2.82 3.04
CA ALA A 127 -21.19 3.29 3.14
C ALA A 127 -21.97 2.59 4.27
N SER A 128 -21.86 1.26 4.38
CA SER A 128 -22.48 0.49 5.45
C SER A 128 -21.95 0.89 6.83
N PHE A 129 -20.65 1.15 6.96
CA PHE A 129 -20.07 1.68 8.20
C PHE A 129 -20.70 3.02 8.59
N VAL A 130 -20.74 4.00 7.67
CA VAL A 130 -21.31 5.33 7.94
C VAL A 130 -22.77 5.24 8.38
N ILE A 131 -23.61 4.48 7.66
CA ILE A 131 -25.05 4.37 7.96
C ILE A 131 -25.28 3.72 9.33
N LEU A 132 -24.65 2.58 9.59
CA LEU A 132 -24.84 1.84 10.84
C LEU A 132 -24.26 2.61 12.04
N SER A 133 -23.15 3.33 11.84
CA SER A 133 -22.53 4.14 12.88
C SER A 133 -23.33 5.39 13.26
N ILE A 134 -24.07 6.02 12.33
CA ILE A 134 -24.97 7.14 12.65
C ILE A 134 -26.08 6.68 13.58
N GLY A 135 -26.73 5.56 13.26
CA GLY A 135 -27.77 4.98 14.10
C GLY A 135 -27.25 4.67 15.51
N GLY A 136 -26.07 4.04 15.60
CA GLY A 136 -25.42 3.75 16.87
C GLY A 136 -25.07 5.01 17.68
N ALA A 137 -24.56 6.05 17.03
CA ALA A 137 -24.17 7.30 17.68
C ALA A 137 -25.36 8.04 18.31
N ILE A 138 -26.50 8.07 17.63
CA ILE A 138 -27.74 8.67 18.14
C ILE A 138 -28.22 7.92 19.38
N VAL A 139 -28.22 6.59 19.34
CA VAL A 139 -28.63 5.76 20.48
C VAL A 139 -27.73 6.01 21.70
N VAL A 140 -26.41 6.06 21.49
CA VAL A 140 -25.44 6.31 22.58
C VAL A 140 -25.59 7.72 23.16
N ALA A 141 -25.78 8.75 22.32
CA ALA A 141 -26.00 10.11 22.78
C ALA A 141 -27.31 10.25 23.57
N LEU A 142 -28.40 9.65 23.09
CA LEU A 142 -29.69 9.63 23.79
C LEU A 142 -29.59 8.90 25.15
N ALA A 143 -28.91 7.76 25.19
CA ALA A 143 -28.64 7.03 26.44
C ALA A 143 -27.82 7.89 27.42
N GLY A 144 -26.83 8.63 26.93
CA GLY A 144 -26.05 9.58 27.73
C GLY A 144 -26.89 10.72 28.30
N CYS A 145 -27.76 11.33 27.50
CA CYS A 145 -28.70 12.37 27.94
C CYS A 145 -29.65 11.84 29.02
N ILE A 146 -30.15 10.62 28.87
CA ILE A 146 -30.99 9.96 29.88
C ILE A 146 -30.19 9.72 31.17
N ALA A 147 -28.93 9.28 31.09
CA ALA A 147 -28.07 9.11 32.26
C ALA A 147 -27.80 10.45 32.99
N ILE A 148 -27.58 11.54 32.26
CA ILE A 148 -27.42 12.88 32.86
C ILE A 148 -28.72 13.32 33.55
N LEU A 149 -29.87 13.06 32.92
CA LEU A 149 -31.18 13.33 33.54
C LEU A 149 -31.34 12.51 34.84
N LEU A 150 -30.98 11.23 34.83
CA LEU A 150 -30.99 10.37 36.02
C LEU A 150 -29.99 10.84 37.09
N CYS A 151 -28.83 11.38 36.71
CA CYS A 151 -27.88 11.98 37.63
C CYS A 151 -28.48 13.20 38.34
N ASN A 152 -29.20 14.04 37.62
CA ASN A 152 -29.92 15.17 38.21
C ASN A 152 -31.01 14.70 39.18
N ILE A 153 -31.79 13.68 38.79
CA ILE A 153 -32.81 13.07 39.66
C ILE A 153 -32.17 12.42 40.90
N ALA A 154 -31.03 11.74 40.77
CA ALA A 154 -30.30 11.16 41.90
C ALA A 154 -29.71 12.23 42.83
N ARG A 155 -29.26 13.37 42.27
CA ARG A 155 -28.81 14.53 43.05
C ARG A 155 -29.97 15.13 43.86
N GLU A 156 -31.13 15.31 43.22
CA GLU A 156 -32.36 15.77 43.87
C GLU A 156 -32.83 14.78 44.94
N ALA A 157 -32.79 13.48 44.66
CA ALA A 157 -33.09 12.42 45.64
C ALA A 157 -32.14 12.46 46.85
N THR A 158 -30.90 12.90 46.68
CA THR A 158 -29.94 13.02 47.78
C THR A 158 -30.32 14.16 48.74
N SER A 159 -30.86 15.27 48.22
CA SER A 159 -31.29 16.42 49.03
C SER A 159 -32.70 16.27 49.59
N SER A 160 -33.60 15.64 48.83
CA SER A 160 -35.04 15.64 49.12
C SER A 160 -35.67 14.31 48.76
N ALA A 161 -35.91 13.47 49.76
CA ALA A 161 -36.38 12.09 49.57
C ALA A 161 -37.85 12.05 49.12
N PHE A 162 -38.17 11.29 48.07
CA PHE A 162 -39.55 11.00 47.61
C PHE A 162 -40.47 12.22 47.32
N GLU A 163 -39.91 13.44 47.27
CA GLU A 163 -40.64 14.69 47.23
C GLU A 163 -41.36 14.90 45.90
N THR A 164 -40.61 14.85 44.79
CA THR A 164 -41.17 15.01 43.44
C THR A 164 -41.55 13.68 42.81
N ARG A 165 -42.52 13.67 41.89
CA ARG A 165 -42.99 12.44 41.20
C ARG A 165 -41.85 11.68 40.52
N LYS A 166 -40.86 12.40 39.98
CA LYS A 166 -39.68 11.82 39.30
C LYS A 166 -38.70 11.16 40.29
N VAL A 167 -38.37 11.85 41.39
CA VAL A 167 -37.53 11.30 42.48
C VAL A 167 -38.19 10.08 43.11
N ARG A 168 -39.50 10.15 43.36
CA ARG A 168 -40.29 9.03 43.92
C ARG A 168 -40.23 7.79 43.04
N SER A 169 -40.46 7.94 41.73
CA SER A 169 -40.41 6.81 40.79
C SER A 169 -39.01 6.19 40.71
N PHE A 170 -37.97 7.03 40.74
CA PHE A 170 -36.57 6.59 40.72
C PHE A 170 -36.18 5.83 41.99
N GLU A 171 -36.45 6.38 43.18
CA GLU A 171 -36.12 5.72 44.44
C GLU A 171 -36.90 4.43 44.65
N VAL A 172 -38.16 4.36 44.22
CA VAL A 172 -38.95 3.12 44.25
C VAL A 172 -38.32 2.03 43.39
N ALA A 173 -37.79 2.38 42.21
CA ALA A 173 -37.09 1.42 41.36
C ALA A 173 -35.78 0.91 42.00
N VAL A 174 -35.03 1.79 42.67
CA VAL A 174 -33.80 1.41 43.40
C VAL A 174 -34.14 0.44 44.53
N VAL A 175 -35.17 0.73 45.33
CA VAL A 175 -35.63 -0.15 46.40
C VAL A 175 -36.05 -1.52 45.86
N ARG A 176 -36.82 -1.56 44.76
CA ARG A 176 -37.24 -2.83 44.15
C ARG A 176 -36.05 -3.70 43.72
N MET A 177 -35.02 -3.09 43.12
CA MET A 177 -33.83 -3.82 42.67
C MET A 177 -33.03 -4.37 43.85
N LEU A 178 -32.84 -3.55 44.88
CA LEU A 178 -32.17 -3.97 46.11
C LEU A 178 -32.93 -5.10 46.80
N LEU A 179 -34.26 -5.06 46.83
CA LEU A 179 -35.08 -6.15 47.37
C LEU A 179 -34.84 -7.47 46.63
N ILE A 180 -34.84 -7.45 45.30
CA ILE A 180 -34.62 -8.65 44.48
C ILE A 180 -33.21 -9.21 44.74
N PHE A 181 -32.21 -8.34 44.88
CA PHE A 181 -30.85 -8.77 45.17
C PHE A 181 -30.72 -9.36 46.58
N ALA A 182 -31.19 -8.61 47.58
CA ALA A 182 -31.20 -8.96 48.99
C ALA A 182 -31.90 -10.30 49.23
N SER A 183 -33.04 -10.53 48.58
CA SER A 183 -33.79 -11.79 48.64
C SER A 183 -33.11 -12.96 47.94
N LYS A 184 -32.44 -12.72 46.81
CA LYS A 184 -31.79 -13.81 46.05
C LYS A 184 -30.43 -14.22 46.62
N HIS A 185 -29.69 -13.28 47.22
CA HIS A 185 -28.33 -13.49 47.73
C HIS A 185 -28.12 -12.79 49.09
N PRO A 186 -28.71 -13.30 50.19
CA PRO A 186 -28.69 -12.64 51.50
C PRO A 186 -27.28 -12.42 52.07
N SER A 187 -26.41 -13.44 51.97
CA SER A 187 -25.02 -13.37 52.46
C SER A 187 -24.16 -12.38 51.66
N CYS A 188 -24.35 -12.30 50.34
CA CYS A 188 -23.65 -11.29 49.53
C CYS A 188 -24.13 -9.87 49.85
N TRP A 189 -25.42 -9.68 50.14
CA TRP A 189 -25.93 -8.36 50.53
C TRP A 189 -25.33 -7.88 51.84
N GLN A 190 -25.20 -8.76 52.83
CA GLN A 190 -24.50 -8.45 54.08
C GLN A 190 -23.04 -8.03 53.85
N ASN A 191 -22.28 -8.80 53.06
CA ASN A 191 -20.89 -8.45 52.70
C ASN A 191 -20.81 -7.09 52.00
N VAL A 192 -21.81 -6.73 51.19
CA VAL A 192 -21.84 -5.45 50.49
C VAL A 192 -22.05 -4.31 51.47
N GLN A 193 -23.00 -4.45 52.40
CA GLN A 193 -23.26 -3.45 53.43
C GLN A 193 -22.02 -3.22 54.30
N GLU A 194 -21.31 -4.29 54.64
CA GLU A 194 -20.02 -4.24 55.35
C GLU A 194 -18.93 -3.55 54.50
N SER A 195 -18.83 -3.86 53.20
CA SER A 195 -17.85 -3.26 52.28
C SER A 195 -18.08 -1.77 51.97
N MET A 196 -19.35 -1.36 51.91
CA MET A 196 -19.77 0.03 51.69
C MET A 196 -19.79 0.85 52.97
N ASP A 197 -19.52 0.20 54.11
CA ASP A 197 -19.56 0.77 55.44
C ASP A 197 -20.87 1.52 55.71
N CYS A 198 -22.02 0.87 55.46
CA CYS A 198 -23.31 1.54 55.46
C CYS A 198 -24.43 0.75 56.17
N CYS A 199 -25.42 1.47 56.68
CA CYS A 199 -26.60 0.94 57.37
C CYS A 199 -27.89 1.25 56.59
N GLY A 200 -28.92 0.39 56.63
CA GLY A 200 -30.10 0.35 55.72
C GLY A 200 -30.90 1.65 55.42
N TYR A 201 -31.97 1.53 54.64
CA TYR A 201 -32.92 2.60 54.28
C TYR A 201 -33.83 3.00 55.47
N SER A 202 -33.39 3.92 56.34
CA SER A 202 -34.16 4.30 57.55
C SER A 202 -35.12 5.50 57.38
N SER A 203 -34.86 6.45 56.48
CA SER A 203 -35.55 7.76 56.45
C SER A 203 -36.87 7.81 55.65
N LEU A 204 -37.73 6.80 55.76
CA LEU A 204 -39.05 6.78 55.09
C LEU A 204 -40.23 7.12 56.02
N HIS A 205 -40.00 7.13 57.35
CA HIS A 205 -41.05 7.30 58.35
C HIS A 205 -41.93 8.56 58.18
N PRO A 206 -41.38 9.76 57.86
CA PRO A 206 -42.18 10.97 57.66
C PRO A 206 -43.10 10.90 56.42
N TYR A 207 -42.66 10.22 55.36
CA TYR A 207 -43.38 10.07 54.09
C TYR A 207 -44.47 9.00 54.15
N ILE A 208 -44.26 7.96 54.98
CA ILE A 208 -45.26 6.94 55.30
C ILE A 208 -46.41 7.55 56.10
N LYS A 209 -46.11 8.35 57.15
CA LYS A 209 -47.13 9.03 57.97
C LYS A 209 -47.96 10.05 57.19
N SER A 210 -47.39 10.67 56.16
CA SER A 210 -48.05 11.70 55.35
C SER A 210 -48.85 11.17 54.16
N GLY A 211 -48.90 9.84 53.95
CA GLY A 211 -49.68 9.23 52.86
C GLY A 211 -49.17 9.55 51.44
N LEU A 212 -47.96 10.11 51.32
CA LEU A 212 -47.40 10.61 50.06
C LEU A 212 -46.77 9.52 49.18
N LEU A 213 -46.71 8.27 49.63
CA LEU A 213 -46.17 7.13 48.87
C LEU A 213 -47.22 6.55 47.90
N PRO A 214 -46.85 6.11 46.68
CA PRO A 214 -47.78 5.47 45.76
C PRO A 214 -48.12 4.06 46.27
N GLN A 215 -49.39 3.66 46.19
CA GLN A 215 -49.75 2.25 46.32
C GLN A 215 -49.22 1.53 45.07
N LEU A 216 -48.20 0.69 45.24
CA LEU A 216 -47.64 -0.11 44.17
C LEU A 216 -48.50 -1.37 43.97
N GLU A 217 -49.26 -1.43 42.88
CA GLU A 217 -49.77 -2.69 42.34
C GLU A 217 -48.59 -3.44 41.72
N PHE A 218 -48.19 -4.55 42.34
CA PHE A 218 -47.16 -5.44 41.82
C PHE A 218 -47.79 -6.70 41.24
N ASP A 219 -47.40 -7.01 40.02
CA ASP A 219 -47.77 -8.24 39.32
C ASP A 219 -47.21 -9.47 40.06
N SER A 220 -48.09 -10.44 40.30
CA SER A 220 -48.03 -11.40 41.41
C SER A 220 -47.14 -12.63 41.19
N GLU A 221 -46.36 -12.70 40.12
CA GLU A 221 -45.67 -13.95 39.73
C GLU A 221 -44.22 -14.10 40.19
N SER A 222 -43.62 -13.14 40.91
CA SER A 222 -42.19 -13.24 41.28
C SER A 222 -41.81 -12.92 42.74
N LEU A 223 -42.77 -12.94 43.67
CA LEU A 223 -42.51 -12.71 45.11
C LEU A 223 -42.82 -13.91 46.02
N THR A 224 -43.18 -15.06 45.45
CA THR A 224 -43.70 -16.24 46.17
C THR A 224 -42.65 -17.06 46.95
N ARG A 225 -41.60 -16.45 47.49
CA ARG A 225 -40.65 -17.19 48.35
C ARG A 225 -40.15 -16.48 49.61
N TYR A 226 -40.94 -15.56 50.17
CA TYR A 226 -40.75 -15.06 51.53
C TYR A 226 -42.05 -15.09 52.32
N ALA A 227 -42.28 -16.20 53.02
CA ALA A 227 -43.19 -16.26 54.17
C ALA A 227 -42.44 -15.83 55.45
N PHE A 228 -43.20 -15.45 56.49
CA PHE A 228 -42.81 -15.09 57.89
C PHE A 228 -42.61 -13.57 58.14
N LEU A 229 -43.30 -12.87 59.06
CA LEU A 229 -44.06 -13.20 60.28
C LEU A 229 -45.27 -12.25 60.48
N ASN A 230 -46.35 -12.79 61.06
CA ASN A 230 -47.54 -12.07 61.52
C ASN A 230 -47.23 -11.11 62.68
N GLY A 231 -47.77 -9.88 62.60
CA GLY A 231 -47.82 -8.93 63.72
C GLY A 231 -48.09 -7.50 63.27
N SER A 232 -49.37 -7.13 63.22
CA SER A 232 -49.97 -5.78 63.27
C SER A 232 -49.27 -4.59 62.59
N GLU A 233 -50.01 -3.98 61.65
CA GLU A 233 -49.91 -2.59 61.17
C GLU A 233 -48.59 -2.15 60.53
N TYR A 234 -48.31 -2.62 59.31
CA TYR A 234 -47.42 -1.86 58.40
C TYR A 234 -47.92 -1.85 56.95
N GLN A 235 -48.06 -0.62 56.44
CA GLN A 235 -48.72 -0.19 55.22
C GLN A 235 -47.90 -0.49 53.94
N SER A 236 -48.58 -0.93 52.86
CA SER A 236 -48.11 -1.08 51.47
C SER A 236 -46.98 -2.11 51.18
N PRO A 237 -47.03 -2.85 50.04
CA PRO A 237 -45.96 -3.76 49.59
C PRO A 237 -44.55 -3.12 49.50
N PHE A 238 -44.51 -1.80 49.31
CA PHE A 238 -43.27 -1.03 49.30
C PHE A 238 -42.54 -1.07 50.65
N LEU A 239 -43.28 -0.94 51.75
CA LEU A 239 -42.69 -0.87 53.09
C LEU A 239 -42.09 -2.21 53.52
N GLN A 240 -42.77 -3.31 53.19
CA GLN A 240 -42.25 -4.66 53.39
C GLN A 240 -40.93 -4.87 52.63
N SER A 241 -40.86 -4.35 51.40
CA SER A 241 -39.64 -4.40 50.58
C SER A 241 -38.46 -3.69 51.26
N VAL A 242 -38.70 -2.50 51.82
CA VAL A 242 -37.69 -1.72 52.55
C VAL A 242 -37.26 -2.43 53.83
N MET A 243 -38.20 -3.02 54.58
CA MET A 243 -37.89 -3.80 55.78
C MET A 243 -37.00 -5.01 55.48
N ILE A 244 -37.28 -5.76 54.42
CA ILE A 244 -36.47 -6.91 54.01
C ILE A 244 -35.04 -6.47 53.67
N ILE A 245 -34.86 -5.38 52.90
CA ILE A 245 -33.53 -4.85 52.55
C ILE A 245 -32.74 -4.47 53.81
N ASN A 246 -33.41 -3.89 54.81
CA ASN A 246 -32.78 -3.42 56.05
C ASN A 246 -32.46 -4.55 57.04
N ASN A 247 -33.30 -5.60 57.07
CA ASN A 247 -33.23 -6.64 58.10
C ASN A 247 -32.16 -7.71 57.81
N ILE A 248 -31.60 -7.75 56.59
CA ILE A 248 -30.55 -8.72 56.23
C ILE A 248 -29.18 -8.36 56.87
N THR A 249 -28.99 -7.12 57.32
CA THR A 249 -27.82 -6.70 58.13
C THR A 249 -27.87 -7.11 59.60
N GLY A 250 -28.88 -7.86 60.02
CA GLY A 250 -28.98 -8.39 61.37
C GLY A 250 -29.96 -7.64 62.25
N LYS A 251 -30.55 -8.41 63.16
CA LYS A 251 -31.36 -7.94 64.29
C LYS A 251 -30.64 -6.78 64.98
N GLY A 252 -31.38 -5.72 65.30
CA GLY A 252 -30.86 -4.55 66.01
C GLY A 252 -30.17 -4.98 67.32
N CYS A 253 -28.85 -4.93 67.31
CA CYS A 253 -28.04 -5.04 68.52
C CYS A 253 -27.24 -3.75 68.63
N ALA A 254 -27.65 -2.90 69.57
CA ALA A 254 -26.78 -1.85 70.08
C ALA A 254 -25.47 -2.50 70.55
N THR A 255 -24.34 -1.86 70.26
CA THR A 255 -22.98 -2.39 70.49
C THR A 255 -22.62 -2.64 71.96
N GLN A 256 -23.58 -2.58 72.91
CA GLN A 256 -23.34 -2.77 74.34
C GLN A 256 -24.37 -3.62 75.11
N SER A 257 -25.29 -4.36 74.49
CA SER A 257 -26.16 -5.29 75.25
C SER A 257 -26.44 -6.61 74.53
N ALA A 258 -26.49 -7.69 75.31
CA ALA A 258 -26.70 -9.07 74.83
C ALA A 258 -28.19 -9.47 74.67
N PHE A 259 -29.13 -8.53 74.72
CA PHE A 259 -30.56 -8.80 74.54
C PHE A 259 -31.23 -7.73 73.65
N CYS A 260 -31.90 -8.16 72.57
CA CYS A 260 -32.71 -7.29 71.71
C CYS A 260 -34.05 -6.99 72.39
N GLU A 261 -34.33 -5.73 72.74
CA GLU A 261 -35.65 -5.32 73.22
C GLU A 261 -36.64 -5.06 72.05
N PRO A 262 -37.92 -5.40 72.21
CA PRO A 262 -38.93 -5.31 71.15
C PRO A 262 -39.50 -3.89 70.92
N LYS A 263 -39.03 -2.87 71.65
CA LYS A 263 -39.52 -1.49 71.54
C LYS A 263 -38.37 -0.50 71.40
N VAL A 264 -37.70 -0.57 70.26
CA VAL A 264 -36.85 0.53 69.79
C VAL A 264 -37.67 1.31 68.77
N THR A 265 -38.00 2.56 69.08
CA THR A 265 -38.61 3.50 68.13
C THR A 265 -37.65 3.73 66.97
N PHE A 266 -38.15 3.90 65.74
CA PHE A 266 -37.35 3.96 64.50
C PHE A 266 -36.21 5.00 64.53
N ASP A 267 -36.33 6.00 65.39
CA ASP A 267 -35.34 7.07 65.58
C ASP A 267 -34.11 6.64 66.44
N ASP A 268 -34.19 5.49 67.12
CA ASP A 268 -33.19 5.02 68.10
C ASP A 268 -32.41 3.78 67.65
N ILE A 269 -32.35 3.47 66.35
CA ILE A 269 -31.50 2.39 65.81
C ILE A 269 -30.18 3.03 65.33
N PRO A 270 -29.14 3.19 66.18
CA PRO A 270 -27.85 3.69 65.73
C PRO A 270 -27.21 2.67 64.79
N CYS A 271 -26.62 3.17 63.71
CA CYS A 271 -25.77 2.36 62.85
C CYS A 271 -24.66 1.71 63.71
N PRO A 272 -24.42 0.39 63.64
CA PRO A 272 -23.42 -0.30 64.47
C PRO A 272 -22.00 0.26 64.35
N LYS A 273 -21.69 1.00 63.26
CA LYS A 273 -20.48 1.81 63.14
C LYS A 273 -20.78 3.29 63.33
N LYS A 274 -19.99 3.92 64.19
CA LYS A 274 -20.04 5.35 64.46
C LYS A 274 -19.43 6.08 63.25
N GLU A 275 -20.10 7.13 62.76
CA GLU A 275 -19.67 8.00 61.63
C GLU A 275 -19.86 7.46 60.19
N SER A 276 -20.42 6.26 60.01
CA SER A 276 -20.76 5.72 58.68
C SER A 276 -22.05 6.32 58.08
N CYS A 277 -22.07 6.54 56.75
CA CYS A 277 -23.23 7.05 56.01
C CYS A 277 -24.32 5.97 55.79
N TRP A 278 -25.58 6.39 55.70
CA TRP A 278 -26.70 5.51 55.37
C TRP A 278 -26.55 4.90 53.96
N CYS A 279 -26.86 3.60 53.79
CA CYS A 279 -26.76 2.88 52.52
C CYS A 279 -27.58 3.55 51.42
N ARG A 280 -28.72 4.17 51.75
CA ARG A 280 -29.47 5.02 50.81
C ARG A 280 -28.57 6.11 50.21
N THR A 281 -27.86 6.86 51.06
CA THR A 281 -26.97 7.95 50.64
C THR A 281 -25.78 7.41 49.85
N THR A 282 -25.17 6.30 50.29
CA THR A 282 -24.05 5.68 49.59
C THR A 282 -24.45 5.13 48.21
N VAL A 283 -25.62 4.49 48.11
CA VAL A 283 -26.20 3.98 46.85
C VAL A 283 -26.57 5.13 45.92
N LEU A 284 -27.20 6.19 46.43
CA LEU A 284 -27.53 7.38 45.63
C LEU A 284 -26.28 8.15 45.19
N HIS A 285 -25.25 8.21 46.04
CA HIS A 285 -23.96 8.83 45.70
C HIS A 285 -23.22 8.01 44.64
N GLY A 286 -23.20 6.69 44.77
CA GLY A 286 -22.68 5.77 43.75
C GLY A 286 -23.46 5.87 42.44
N ALA A 287 -24.80 5.91 42.50
CA ALA A 287 -25.64 6.10 41.33
C ALA A 287 -25.39 7.45 40.65
N LYS A 288 -25.30 8.54 41.42
CA LYS A 288 -24.96 9.89 40.93
C LYS A 288 -23.61 9.90 40.22
N SER A 289 -22.57 9.36 40.84
CA SER A 289 -21.22 9.29 40.26
C SER A 289 -21.21 8.44 38.99
N ASN A 290 -21.81 7.25 39.03
CA ASN A 290 -21.89 6.36 37.87
C ASN A 290 -22.68 6.99 36.71
N TYR A 291 -23.86 7.56 36.97
CA TYR A 291 -24.65 8.23 35.93
C TYR A 291 -23.98 9.49 35.39
N HIS A 292 -23.23 10.22 36.22
CA HIS A 292 -22.43 11.36 35.76
C HIS A 292 -21.34 10.91 34.80
N TYR A 293 -20.50 9.95 35.19
CA TYR A 293 -19.41 9.47 34.34
C TYR A 293 -19.92 8.78 33.07
N ILE A 294 -20.88 7.85 33.20
CA ILE A 294 -21.47 7.14 32.07
C ILE A 294 -22.18 8.11 31.14
N GLY A 295 -22.96 9.05 31.68
CA GLY A 295 -23.70 10.03 30.88
C GLY A 295 -22.78 10.99 30.14
N PHE A 296 -21.80 11.56 30.82
CA PHE A 296 -20.85 12.49 30.21
C PHE A 296 -20.00 11.82 29.12
N ILE A 297 -19.46 10.62 29.40
CA ILE A 297 -18.67 9.85 28.43
C ILE A 297 -19.52 9.43 27.23
N ALA A 298 -20.75 8.94 27.46
CA ALA A 298 -21.64 8.52 26.38
C ALA A 298 -22.05 9.69 25.47
N VAL A 299 -22.34 10.87 26.03
CA VAL A 299 -22.64 12.06 25.21
C VAL A 299 -21.42 12.48 24.38
N ILE A 300 -20.23 12.53 24.98
CA ILE A 300 -19.00 12.90 24.25
C ILE A 300 -18.71 11.88 23.13
N LEU A 301 -18.76 10.59 23.42
CA LEU A 301 -18.52 9.53 22.44
C LEU A 301 -19.57 9.54 21.33
N GLY A 302 -20.86 9.74 21.67
CA GLY A 302 -21.93 9.86 20.69
C GLY A 302 -21.73 11.05 19.75
N CYS A 303 -21.44 12.24 20.31
CA CYS A 303 -21.16 13.44 19.53
C CYS A 303 -19.92 13.30 18.63
N ALA A 304 -18.83 12.73 19.17
CA ALA A 304 -17.62 12.50 18.39
C ALA A 304 -17.82 11.44 17.30
N GLN A 305 -18.64 10.42 17.54
CA GLN A 305 -19.02 9.44 16.53
C GLN A 305 -19.86 10.07 15.40
N ILE A 306 -20.77 11.00 15.72
CA ILE A 306 -21.51 11.75 14.70
C ILE A 306 -20.55 12.55 13.82
N LEU A 307 -19.58 13.23 14.42
CA LEU A 307 -18.56 13.97 13.68
C LEU A 307 -17.76 13.05 12.75
N ALA A 308 -17.34 11.88 13.22
CA ALA A 308 -16.65 10.89 12.40
C ALA A 308 -17.52 10.34 11.26
N CYS A 309 -18.83 10.15 11.48
CA CYS A 309 -19.76 9.75 10.43
C CYS A 309 -19.91 10.84 9.36
N VAL A 310 -19.93 12.12 9.76
CA VAL A 310 -19.94 13.26 8.83
C VAL A 310 -18.63 13.29 8.02
N SER A 311 -17.47 13.05 8.65
CA SER A 311 -16.19 12.91 7.94
C SER A 311 -16.19 11.73 6.96
N GLY A 312 -16.76 10.58 7.35
CA GLY A 312 -16.90 9.42 6.48
C GLY A 312 -17.84 9.66 5.31
N LEU A 313 -18.97 10.34 5.54
CA LEU A 313 -19.90 10.76 4.50
C LEU A 313 -19.25 11.76 3.54
N TYR A 314 -18.47 12.72 4.06
CA TYR A 314 -17.71 13.67 3.24
C TYR A 314 -16.71 12.96 2.32
N VAL A 315 -15.90 12.04 2.87
CA VAL A 315 -14.96 11.24 2.07
C VAL A 315 -15.70 10.42 1.02
N TRP A 316 -16.84 9.82 1.37
CA TRP A 316 -17.65 9.05 0.44
C TRP A 316 -18.27 9.91 -0.69
N LEU A 317 -18.77 11.11 -0.37
CA LEU A 317 -19.42 12.02 -1.32
C LEU A 317 -18.43 12.77 -2.22
N CYS A 318 -17.27 13.19 -1.70
CA CYS A 318 -16.23 13.82 -2.50
C CYS A 318 -15.73 12.90 -3.61
N ASP A 319 -15.66 11.59 -3.35
CA ASP A 319 -15.20 10.61 -4.33
C ASP A 319 -16.30 10.21 -5.34
N ILE A 320 -17.60 10.32 -5.00
CA ILE A 320 -18.71 10.14 -5.97
C ILE A 320 -18.70 11.22 -7.06
N ARG A 321 -18.21 12.43 -6.75
CA ARG A 321 -18.03 13.50 -7.75
C ARG A 321 -16.82 13.30 -8.67
N MET A 322 -16.01 12.28 -8.45
CA MET A 322 -14.92 11.88 -9.36
C MET A 322 -15.36 10.85 -10.41
N LEU A 323 -16.66 10.52 -10.50
CA LEU A 323 -17.21 9.83 -11.67
C LEU A 323 -17.12 10.77 -12.89
N PRO A 324 -16.57 10.29 -14.01
CA PRO A 324 -16.32 11.15 -15.15
C PRO A 324 -17.65 11.63 -15.71
N GLN A 325 -17.93 12.93 -15.63
CA GLN A 325 -18.45 13.55 -16.83
C GLN A 325 -17.44 13.19 -17.91
N GLN A 326 -17.90 12.52 -18.97
CA GLN A 326 -17.12 12.43 -20.20
C GLN A 326 -16.65 13.85 -20.51
N SER A 327 -15.40 14.14 -20.18
CA SER A 327 -14.75 15.33 -20.65
C SER A 327 -14.85 15.20 -22.16
N GLU A 328 -15.53 16.13 -22.81
CA GLU A 328 -15.21 16.38 -24.21
C GLU A 328 -13.68 16.41 -24.27
N VAL A 329 -13.14 15.65 -25.22
CA VAL A 329 -11.73 15.70 -25.57
C VAL A 329 -11.45 17.17 -25.86
N ILE A 330 -11.00 17.90 -24.85
CA ILE A 330 -10.29 19.13 -25.07
C ILE A 330 -9.00 18.60 -25.66
N GLU A 331 -9.00 18.55 -26.98
CA GLU A 331 -7.79 18.59 -27.77
C GLU A 331 -7.02 19.77 -27.19
N ILE A 332 -6.08 19.47 -26.29
CA ILE A 332 -5.05 20.42 -25.94
C ILE A 332 -4.30 20.53 -27.26
N THR A 333 -4.76 21.42 -28.15
CA THR A 333 -3.91 21.98 -29.18
C THR A 333 -2.63 22.28 -28.43
N PRO A 334 -1.51 21.60 -28.73
CA PRO A 334 -0.29 21.81 -28.01
C PRO A 334 -0.10 23.31 -28.08
N VAL A 335 -0.24 24.00 -26.94
CA VAL A 335 0.28 25.35 -26.84
C VAL A 335 1.73 25.09 -27.17
N PRO A 336 2.23 25.49 -28.35
CA PRO A 336 3.65 25.44 -28.56
C PRO A 336 4.13 26.25 -27.38
N LEU A 337 4.92 25.66 -26.48
CA LEU A 337 5.78 26.48 -25.63
C LEU A 337 6.40 27.42 -26.63
N ALA A 338 5.92 28.68 -26.64
CA ALA A 338 6.22 29.62 -27.70
C ALA A 338 7.71 29.49 -27.87
N PRO A 339 8.19 29.03 -29.05
CA PRO A 339 9.52 28.45 -29.19
C PRO A 339 10.42 29.38 -28.44
N HIS A 340 10.93 28.92 -27.29
CA HIS A 340 11.64 29.79 -26.37
C HIS A 340 12.69 30.40 -27.24
N ARG A 341 12.51 31.69 -27.58
CA ARG A 341 13.02 32.28 -28.82
C ARG A 341 14.39 31.70 -28.99
N LEU A 342 14.55 30.82 -30.00
CA LEU A 342 15.83 30.21 -30.32
C LEU A 342 16.82 31.34 -30.10
N MET A 343 17.80 31.17 -29.23
CA MET A 343 18.88 32.13 -29.10
C MET A 343 19.71 32.07 -30.39
N THR A 344 19.07 32.35 -31.53
CA THR A 344 19.67 33.00 -32.67
C THR A 344 20.02 34.39 -32.19
N GLU A 345 21.31 34.58 -31.95
CA GLU A 345 22.00 35.86 -31.93
C GLU A 345 21.47 36.90 -30.94
N ASN A 346 21.71 36.68 -29.65
CA ASN A 346 21.97 37.82 -28.77
C ASN A 346 23.48 38.01 -28.65
N ALA A 347 24.03 38.77 -29.59
CA ALA A 347 25.40 39.32 -29.57
C ALA A 347 25.61 40.37 -28.46
N ASN A 348 24.90 40.27 -27.34
CA ASN A 348 25.02 41.14 -26.17
C ASN A 348 24.78 40.35 -24.87
N VAL A 349 25.36 39.15 -24.75
CA VAL A 349 25.54 38.52 -23.44
C VAL A 349 26.61 39.32 -22.71
N SER A 350 26.18 40.02 -21.66
CA SER A 350 27.00 40.66 -20.63
C SER A 350 28.34 39.95 -20.42
N LYS A 351 29.43 40.74 -20.37
CA LYS A 351 30.81 40.36 -19.99
C LYS A 351 30.93 39.81 -18.55
N ARG A 352 29.96 39.05 -18.05
CA ARG A 352 30.21 38.05 -17.00
C ARG A 352 30.83 36.85 -17.71
N ALA A 353 32.02 36.44 -17.29
CA ALA A 353 32.58 35.16 -17.69
C ALA A 353 31.47 34.10 -17.52
N LYS A 354 31.05 33.45 -18.61
CA LYS A 354 30.08 32.36 -18.53
C LYS A 354 30.73 31.27 -17.68
N LEU A 355 30.25 31.10 -16.44
CA LEU A 355 30.71 30.03 -15.56
C LEU A 355 30.08 28.67 -15.93
N GLU A 356 29.00 28.70 -16.71
CA GLU A 356 28.17 27.54 -17.06
C GLU A 356 28.07 27.38 -18.58
N ASP A 357 27.80 26.15 -19.03
CA ASP A 357 27.51 25.78 -20.43
C ASP A 357 28.59 26.14 -21.47
N LEU A 358 29.84 26.35 -21.04
CA LEU A 358 30.97 26.66 -21.93
C LEU A 358 31.24 25.57 -23.00
N HIS A 359 30.88 24.33 -22.69
CA HIS A 359 31.05 23.16 -23.56
C HIS A 359 29.73 22.51 -23.98
N VAL A 360 28.61 23.23 -23.82
CA VAL A 360 27.27 22.74 -24.21
C VAL A 360 26.86 23.48 -25.47
N THR A 361 26.72 22.74 -26.58
CA THR A 361 26.31 23.32 -27.86
C THR A 361 24.82 23.67 -27.90
N MET A 362 23.98 22.82 -27.31
CA MET A 362 22.53 22.99 -27.29
C MET A 362 21.89 22.09 -26.21
N ILE A 363 20.81 22.57 -25.60
CA ILE A 363 19.92 21.76 -24.76
C ILE A 363 18.55 21.72 -25.43
N ARG A 364 17.99 20.51 -25.61
CA ARG A 364 16.67 20.28 -26.18
C ARG A 364 15.81 19.47 -25.21
N PRO A 365 14.49 19.71 -25.14
CA PRO A 365 13.61 18.94 -24.28
C PRO A 365 13.49 17.48 -24.77
N LEU A 366 13.54 16.56 -23.81
CA LEU A 366 13.22 15.15 -24.01
C LEU A 366 11.74 14.92 -23.68
N ILE A 367 11.05 14.08 -24.45
CA ILE A 367 9.67 13.73 -24.16
C ILE A 367 9.56 13.05 -22.77
N PRO A 368 8.54 13.35 -21.94
CA PRO A 368 8.34 12.65 -20.68
C PRO A 368 8.05 11.15 -20.87
N PRO A 369 8.56 10.26 -19.99
CA PRO A 369 8.28 8.83 -20.05
C PRO A 369 6.79 8.46 -20.05
N ALA A 370 5.97 9.17 -19.27
CA ALA A 370 4.52 8.96 -19.22
C ALA A 370 3.87 9.12 -20.59
N CYS A 371 4.24 10.15 -21.36
CA CYS A 371 3.67 10.40 -22.68
C CYS A 371 3.98 9.27 -23.67
N VAL A 372 5.21 8.76 -23.65
CA VAL A 372 5.60 7.64 -24.54
C VAL A 372 4.87 6.34 -24.14
N ARG A 373 4.71 6.09 -22.83
CA ARG A 373 3.97 4.92 -22.33
C ARG A 373 2.47 4.99 -22.62
N GLU A 374 1.91 6.19 -22.68
CA GLU A 374 0.52 6.42 -23.10
C GLU A 374 0.33 6.26 -24.62
N GLU A 375 1.26 6.80 -25.41
CA GLU A 375 1.28 6.64 -26.88
C GLU A 375 1.44 5.16 -27.29
N LEU A 376 2.25 4.42 -26.54
CA LEU A 376 2.62 3.03 -26.80
C LEU A 376 2.37 2.16 -25.55
N PRO A 377 1.10 1.82 -25.25
CA PRO A 377 0.72 1.12 -24.03
C PRO A 377 1.06 -0.38 -24.09
N VAL A 378 1.28 -0.97 -22.91
CA VAL A 378 1.47 -2.41 -22.75
C VAL A 378 0.13 -3.13 -22.89
N SER A 379 0.02 -4.05 -23.84
CA SER A 379 -1.17 -4.91 -23.96
C SER A 379 -1.15 -6.06 -22.94
N CYS A 380 -2.31 -6.71 -22.73
CA CYS A 380 -2.39 -7.85 -21.81
C CYS A 380 -1.52 -9.05 -22.23
N SER A 381 -1.38 -9.32 -23.54
CA SER A 381 -0.50 -10.39 -24.03
C SER A 381 0.97 -10.08 -23.74
N VAL A 382 1.40 -8.85 -24.05
CA VAL A 382 2.77 -8.39 -23.76
C VAL A 382 3.06 -8.47 -22.27
N HIS A 383 2.13 -8.01 -21.42
CA HIS A 383 2.28 -8.12 -19.97
C HIS A 383 2.48 -9.57 -19.50
N LYS A 384 1.71 -10.52 -20.04
CA LYS A 384 1.85 -11.95 -19.71
C LYS A 384 3.21 -12.50 -20.14
N THR A 385 3.66 -12.20 -21.35
CA THR A 385 4.98 -12.61 -21.86
C THR A 385 6.10 -12.16 -20.91
N ILE A 386 6.07 -10.89 -20.50
CA ILE A 386 7.11 -10.30 -19.67
C ILE A 386 7.09 -10.87 -18.26
N THR A 387 5.92 -10.90 -17.62
CA THR A 387 5.80 -11.37 -16.23
C THR A 387 6.18 -12.85 -16.13
N ALA A 388 5.71 -13.69 -17.05
CA ALA A 388 6.06 -15.11 -17.07
C ALA A 388 7.57 -15.31 -17.27
N ALA A 389 8.20 -14.60 -18.21
CA ALA A 389 9.63 -14.71 -18.43
C ALA A 389 10.46 -14.22 -17.22
N ARG A 390 10.04 -13.13 -16.56
CA ARG A 390 10.71 -12.65 -15.34
C ARG A 390 10.64 -13.70 -14.22
N GLU A 391 9.47 -14.30 -14.01
CA GLU A 391 9.27 -15.36 -13.01
C GLU A 391 10.15 -16.58 -13.33
N GLN A 392 10.12 -17.07 -14.57
CA GLN A 392 10.91 -18.23 -14.98
C GLN A 392 12.42 -17.99 -14.86
N VAL A 393 12.94 -16.79 -15.20
CA VAL A 393 14.35 -16.48 -14.96
C VAL A 393 14.66 -16.48 -13.46
N CYS A 394 13.77 -15.96 -12.61
CA CYS A 394 13.96 -16.04 -11.15
C CYS A 394 13.99 -17.49 -10.67
N ASP A 395 13.07 -18.33 -11.14
CA ASP A 395 12.99 -19.74 -10.75
C ASP A 395 14.29 -20.48 -11.10
N ILE A 396 14.83 -20.28 -12.31
CA ILE A 396 16.11 -20.88 -12.70
C ILE A 396 17.27 -20.31 -11.85
N LEU A 397 17.28 -19.00 -11.60
CA LEU A 397 18.31 -18.33 -10.79
C LEU A 397 18.35 -18.83 -9.35
N HIS A 398 17.20 -19.17 -8.78
CA HIS A 398 17.09 -19.68 -7.40
C HIS A 398 17.04 -21.22 -7.33
N GLY A 399 17.14 -21.91 -8.47
CA GLY A 399 17.23 -23.37 -8.55
C GLY A 399 15.88 -24.11 -8.47
N GLY A 400 14.76 -23.41 -8.66
CA GLY A 400 13.42 -24.00 -8.77
C GLY A 400 13.10 -24.59 -10.14
N ASP A 401 13.92 -24.28 -11.15
CA ASP A 401 13.81 -24.78 -12.53
C ASP A 401 15.22 -25.15 -13.04
N ASP A 402 15.33 -26.29 -13.73
CA ASP A 402 16.60 -26.86 -14.21
C ASP A 402 16.97 -26.45 -15.64
N ARG A 403 16.09 -25.70 -16.33
CA ARG A 403 16.31 -25.17 -17.67
C ARG A 403 17.46 -24.18 -17.71
N LEU A 404 18.01 -23.98 -18.91
CA LEU A 404 19.10 -23.04 -19.16
C LEU A 404 18.55 -21.71 -19.72
N VAL A 405 18.92 -20.58 -19.12
CA VAL A 405 18.59 -19.26 -19.68
C VAL A 405 19.48 -18.98 -20.90
N VAL A 406 18.90 -18.60 -22.04
CA VAL A 406 19.67 -18.28 -23.25
C VAL A 406 19.31 -16.90 -23.77
N VAL A 407 20.24 -15.95 -23.66
CA VAL A 407 20.09 -14.59 -24.21
C VAL A 407 20.76 -14.56 -25.58
N VAL A 408 19.97 -14.52 -26.66
CA VAL A 408 20.48 -14.71 -28.03
C VAL A 408 19.89 -13.69 -29.00
N GLY A 409 20.72 -13.12 -29.87
CA GLY A 409 20.29 -12.13 -30.86
C GLY A 409 21.38 -11.14 -31.25
N PRO A 410 21.04 -10.09 -32.01
CA PRO A 410 22.02 -9.18 -32.60
C PRO A 410 22.89 -8.47 -31.55
N CYS A 411 24.16 -8.18 -31.90
CA CYS A 411 25.04 -7.37 -31.04
C CYS A 411 24.38 -6.03 -30.69
N SER A 412 23.83 -5.34 -31.69
CA SER A 412 22.98 -4.16 -31.54
C SER A 412 21.99 -4.06 -32.70
N ILE A 413 20.76 -3.65 -32.43
CA ILE A 413 19.70 -3.48 -33.43
C ILE A 413 19.79 -2.09 -34.05
N HIS A 414 20.01 -2.03 -35.36
CA HIS A 414 20.02 -0.81 -36.16
C HIS A 414 18.89 -0.79 -37.21
N ASP A 415 18.30 -1.94 -37.50
CA ASP A 415 17.22 -2.17 -38.45
C ASP A 415 16.08 -2.90 -37.72
N VAL A 416 14.92 -2.24 -37.65
CA VAL A 416 13.71 -2.74 -36.97
C VAL A 416 13.11 -3.93 -37.70
N ASP A 417 13.13 -3.92 -39.03
CA ASP A 417 12.51 -4.97 -39.84
C ASP A 417 13.33 -6.25 -39.74
N ALA A 418 14.67 -6.15 -39.84
CA ALA A 418 15.57 -7.29 -39.63
C ALA A 418 15.45 -7.87 -38.21
N ALA A 419 15.28 -7.03 -37.20
CA ALA A 419 15.05 -7.49 -35.83
C ALA A 419 13.72 -8.23 -35.68
N MET A 420 12.66 -7.76 -36.34
CA MET A 420 11.36 -8.43 -36.33
C MET A 420 11.36 -9.74 -37.12
N GLU A 421 12.12 -9.84 -38.21
CA GLU A 421 12.33 -11.10 -38.92
C GLU A 421 13.08 -12.11 -38.04
N TYR A 422 14.17 -11.69 -37.40
CA TYR A 422 14.90 -12.52 -36.44
C TYR A 422 13.98 -13.02 -35.31
N ALA A 423 13.14 -12.14 -34.73
CA ALA A 423 12.19 -12.53 -33.69
C ALA A 423 11.17 -13.57 -34.16
N LYS A 424 10.67 -13.45 -35.40
CA LYS A 424 9.73 -14.40 -36.00
C LYS A 424 10.37 -15.77 -36.23
N LEU A 425 11.65 -15.82 -36.59
CA LEU A 425 12.40 -17.07 -36.72
C LEU A 425 12.72 -17.69 -35.33
N LEU A 426 12.97 -16.86 -34.32
CA LEU A 426 13.26 -17.33 -32.96
C LEU A 426 12.05 -17.92 -32.24
N ARG A 427 10.84 -17.41 -32.54
CA ARG A 427 9.61 -17.86 -31.88
C ARG A 427 9.36 -19.38 -31.97
N PRO A 428 9.33 -20.03 -33.15
CA PRO A 428 9.09 -21.47 -33.24
C PRO A 428 10.18 -22.28 -32.53
N LEU A 429 11.44 -21.84 -32.59
CA LEU A 429 12.54 -22.51 -31.91
C LEU A 429 12.45 -22.39 -30.39
N GLN A 430 11.97 -21.26 -29.88
CA GLN A 430 11.66 -21.09 -28.46
C GLN A 430 10.57 -22.07 -28.00
N GLU A 431 9.50 -22.23 -28.79
CA GLU A 431 8.42 -23.17 -28.46
C GLU A 431 8.94 -24.62 -28.44
N GLU A 432 9.69 -24.99 -29.48
CA GLU A 432 10.29 -26.31 -29.62
C GLU A 432 11.22 -26.68 -28.44
N LEU A 433 12.09 -25.77 -28.03
CA LEU A 433 13.12 -26.03 -27.02
C LEU A 433 12.70 -25.61 -25.60
N SER A 434 11.42 -25.28 -25.39
CA SER A 434 10.91 -24.70 -24.14
C SER A 434 11.04 -25.61 -22.91
N GLY A 435 11.17 -26.92 -23.11
CA GLY A 435 11.39 -27.91 -22.05
C GLY A 435 12.80 -27.87 -21.44
N GLU A 436 13.78 -27.37 -22.20
CA GLU A 436 15.20 -27.37 -21.83
C GLU A 436 15.75 -25.96 -21.69
N LEU A 437 15.26 -25.02 -22.51
CA LEU A 437 15.79 -23.66 -22.61
C LEU A 437 14.72 -22.61 -22.32
N LEU A 438 15.11 -21.58 -21.59
CA LEU A 438 14.39 -20.32 -21.52
C LEU A 438 15.09 -19.30 -22.43
N ILE A 439 14.60 -19.19 -23.67
CA ILE A 439 15.20 -18.32 -24.69
C ILE A 439 14.61 -16.91 -24.57
N LEU A 440 15.49 -15.90 -24.43
CA LEU A 440 15.17 -14.48 -24.50
C LEU A 440 15.92 -13.84 -25.67
N MET A 441 15.20 -13.02 -26.46
CA MET A 441 15.83 -12.29 -27.55
C MET A 441 16.69 -11.15 -27.00
N ARG A 442 17.96 -11.12 -27.39
CA ARG A 442 18.87 -9.99 -27.15
C ARG A 442 18.44 -8.81 -28.02
N THR A 443 17.98 -7.71 -27.42
CA THR A 443 17.44 -6.53 -28.13
C THR A 443 18.19 -5.25 -27.82
N TYR A 444 19.52 -5.25 -27.94
CA TYR A 444 20.36 -4.14 -27.49
C TYR A 444 20.34 -2.99 -28.50
N PHE A 445 20.21 -1.75 -28.03
CA PHE A 445 20.10 -0.58 -28.92
C PHE A 445 21.42 0.11 -29.20
N GLU A 446 22.42 -0.05 -28.34
CA GLU A 446 23.69 0.64 -28.45
C GLU A 446 24.82 -0.30 -28.04
N LYS A 447 25.99 -0.07 -28.63
CA LYS A 447 27.25 -0.64 -28.17
C LYS A 447 28.09 0.47 -27.53
N PRO A 448 28.49 0.37 -26.25
CA PRO A 448 29.37 1.36 -25.66
C PRO A 448 30.74 1.35 -26.35
N ARG A 449 31.22 2.51 -26.82
CA ARG A 449 32.50 2.68 -27.53
C ARG A 449 33.36 3.76 -26.87
N THR A 450 34.67 3.53 -26.86
CA THR A 450 35.68 4.54 -26.46
C THR A 450 36.17 5.37 -27.65
N THR A 451 35.70 5.06 -28.86
CA THR A 451 36.04 5.73 -30.12
C THR A 451 34.79 6.27 -30.81
N ILE A 452 34.98 7.10 -31.83
CA ILE A 452 33.89 7.64 -32.67
C ILE A 452 33.22 6.49 -33.43
N GLY A 453 31.89 6.51 -33.48
CA GLY A 453 31.05 5.51 -34.15
C GLY A 453 29.57 5.79 -33.93
N TRP A 454 28.71 4.99 -34.56
CA TRP A 454 27.26 5.07 -34.39
C TRP A 454 26.86 4.92 -32.91
N LYS A 455 25.92 5.75 -32.46
CA LYS A 455 25.53 5.91 -31.04
C LYS A 455 24.32 5.07 -30.63
N GLY A 456 23.85 4.18 -31.51
CA GLY A 456 22.74 3.29 -31.22
C GLY A 456 21.37 3.83 -31.65
N LEU A 457 20.38 2.95 -31.67
CA LEU A 457 19.04 3.20 -32.22
C LEU A 457 18.28 4.29 -31.47
N ILE A 458 18.46 4.38 -30.15
CA ILE A 458 17.83 5.42 -29.35
C ILE A 458 18.44 6.79 -29.70
N ASN A 459 19.77 6.88 -29.79
CA ASN A 459 20.43 8.16 -30.02
C ASN A 459 20.30 8.62 -31.47
N ASP A 460 20.55 7.72 -32.42
CA ASP A 460 20.61 8.01 -33.86
C ASP A 460 19.83 6.94 -34.66
N PRO A 461 18.48 6.97 -34.60
CA PRO A 461 17.62 5.95 -35.21
C PRO A 461 17.73 5.91 -36.73
N ASP A 462 18.14 7.02 -37.34
CA ASP A 462 18.23 7.17 -38.78
C ASP A 462 19.61 6.80 -39.32
N LEU A 463 20.61 6.49 -38.48
CA LEU A 463 21.99 6.18 -38.91
C LEU A 463 22.66 7.31 -39.70
N ASP A 464 22.33 8.56 -39.40
CA ASP A 464 22.81 9.76 -40.13
C ASP A 464 23.39 10.84 -39.23
N SER A 465 23.60 10.54 -37.94
CA SER A 465 24.09 11.48 -36.93
C SER A 465 23.16 12.69 -36.71
N SER A 466 21.86 12.57 -37.03
CA SER A 466 20.85 13.61 -36.73
C SER A 466 20.49 13.70 -35.24
N PHE A 467 20.82 12.67 -34.46
CA PHE A 467 20.54 12.56 -33.03
C PHE A 467 19.07 12.76 -32.65
N ASN A 468 18.15 12.15 -33.42
CA ASN A 468 16.72 12.26 -33.17
C ASN A 468 16.25 11.35 -32.01
N ILE A 469 16.68 11.68 -30.78
CA ILE A 469 16.46 10.85 -29.59
C ILE A 469 14.97 10.60 -29.31
N ASN A 470 14.11 11.62 -29.47
CA ASN A 470 12.67 11.47 -29.26
C ASN A 470 12.01 10.49 -30.25
N LYS A 471 12.54 10.39 -31.47
CA LYS A 471 12.14 9.35 -32.44
C LYS A 471 12.71 8.00 -32.03
N GLY A 472 13.98 7.94 -31.68
CA GLY A 472 14.66 6.69 -31.30
C GLY A 472 14.01 6.01 -30.09
N ILE A 473 13.58 6.77 -29.08
CA ILE A 473 12.82 6.23 -27.94
C ILE A 473 11.52 5.56 -28.38
N ARG A 474 10.76 6.19 -29.29
CA ARG A 474 9.51 5.61 -29.81
C ARG A 474 9.75 4.34 -30.60
N VAL A 475 10.75 4.38 -31.49
CA VAL A 475 11.14 3.24 -32.33
C VAL A 475 11.58 2.06 -31.44
N ALA A 476 12.45 2.32 -30.46
CA ALA A 476 12.91 1.31 -29.52
C ALA A 476 11.73 0.70 -28.72
N ARG A 477 10.86 1.55 -28.14
CA ARG A 477 9.70 1.07 -27.37
C ARG A 477 8.73 0.25 -28.23
N LYS A 478 8.41 0.72 -29.45
CA LYS A 478 7.53 0.01 -30.37
C LYS A 478 8.08 -1.36 -30.74
N LEU A 479 9.38 -1.44 -31.04
CA LEU A 479 10.03 -2.71 -31.33
C LEU A 479 9.95 -3.69 -30.15
N LEU A 480 10.21 -3.23 -28.92
CA LEU A 480 10.08 -4.09 -27.74
C LEU A 480 8.63 -4.57 -27.52
N LEU A 481 7.64 -3.70 -27.75
CA LEU A 481 6.22 -4.09 -27.71
C LEU A 481 5.92 -5.17 -28.73
N ASP A 482 6.38 -5.00 -29.98
CA ASP A 482 6.09 -5.90 -31.08
C ASP A 482 6.73 -7.28 -30.87
N ILE A 483 7.98 -7.34 -30.41
CA ILE A 483 8.66 -8.61 -30.11
C ILE A 483 7.95 -9.34 -28.97
N ASN A 484 7.61 -8.65 -27.87
CA ASN A 484 6.88 -9.27 -26.77
C ASN A 484 5.45 -9.69 -27.17
N ALA A 485 4.82 -8.99 -28.12
CA ALA A 485 3.50 -9.33 -28.64
C ALA A 485 3.52 -10.62 -29.48
N LEU A 486 4.66 -10.96 -30.09
CA LEU A 486 4.92 -12.29 -30.68
C LEU A 486 5.10 -13.39 -29.64
N GLY A 487 5.12 -13.05 -28.35
CA GLY A 487 5.38 -14.00 -27.25
C GLY A 487 6.87 -14.23 -26.98
N VAL A 488 7.77 -13.49 -27.64
CA VAL A 488 9.22 -13.60 -27.43
C VAL A 488 9.64 -12.57 -26.37
N PRO A 489 10.10 -12.99 -25.17
CA PRO A 489 10.59 -12.09 -24.16
C PRO A 489 11.94 -11.51 -24.56
N VAL A 490 12.16 -10.26 -24.17
CA VAL A 490 13.35 -9.48 -24.56
C VAL A 490 14.33 -9.27 -23.41
N ALA A 491 15.61 -9.25 -23.76
CA ALA A 491 16.76 -9.02 -22.90
C ALA A 491 17.53 -7.77 -23.36
N LEU A 492 17.82 -6.85 -22.43
CA LEU A 492 18.40 -5.53 -22.75
C LEU A 492 19.58 -5.17 -21.84
N GLU A 493 20.55 -4.41 -22.35
CA GLU A 493 21.58 -3.75 -21.53
C GLU A 493 21.20 -2.30 -21.22
N PHE A 494 21.36 -1.90 -19.96
CA PHE A 494 21.13 -0.55 -19.50
C PHE A 494 22.46 0.22 -19.42
N LEU A 495 22.62 1.20 -20.31
CA LEU A 495 23.86 1.98 -20.47
C LEU A 495 23.84 3.33 -19.74
N ASP A 496 22.65 3.80 -19.38
CA ASP A 496 22.41 5.06 -18.70
C ASP A 496 21.24 4.93 -17.70
N THR A 497 21.03 5.96 -16.89
CA THR A 497 20.03 5.96 -15.81
C THR A 497 18.70 6.64 -16.18
N ILE A 498 18.56 7.12 -17.42
CA ILE A 498 17.39 7.86 -17.94
C ILE A 498 16.55 6.97 -18.85
N SER A 499 17.17 6.36 -19.86
CA SER A 499 16.50 5.50 -20.85
C SER A 499 15.65 4.38 -20.23
N PRO A 500 16.02 3.75 -19.08
CA PRO A 500 15.18 2.73 -18.47
C PRO A 500 13.74 3.20 -18.19
N GLN A 501 13.51 4.47 -17.84
CA GLN A 501 12.17 4.99 -17.55
C GLN A 501 11.20 4.87 -18.74
N PHE A 502 11.72 4.76 -19.96
CA PHE A 502 10.92 4.68 -21.18
C PHE A 502 10.59 3.26 -21.63
N ILE A 503 11.38 2.27 -21.21
CA ILE A 503 11.37 0.93 -21.83
C ILE A 503 11.51 -0.23 -20.85
N CYS A 504 11.89 -0.01 -19.59
CA CYS A 504 12.20 -1.11 -18.67
C CYS A 504 10.96 -1.94 -18.29
N ASP A 505 9.75 -1.41 -18.46
CA ASP A 505 8.48 -2.14 -18.31
C ASP A 505 8.32 -3.25 -19.35
N LEU A 506 9.06 -3.21 -20.46
CA LEU A 506 9.01 -4.17 -21.56
C LEU A 506 10.11 -5.24 -21.53
N VAL A 507 11.02 -5.18 -20.55
CA VAL A 507 12.23 -6.00 -20.51
C VAL A 507 12.09 -7.14 -19.50
N SER A 508 12.42 -8.36 -19.90
CA SER A 508 12.30 -9.56 -19.06
C SER A 508 13.59 -9.94 -18.33
N TRP A 509 14.74 -9.52 -18.86
CA TRP A 509 16.05 -9.67 -18.24
C TRP A 509 16.97 -8.51 -18.61
N GLY A 510 17.74 -8.01 -17.66
CA GLY A 510 18.65 -6.88 -17.85
C GLY A 510 20.13 -7.27 -17.77
N ALA A 511 21.00 -6.46 -18.38
CA ALA A 511 22.44 -6.52 -18.18
C ALA A 511 23.03 -5.15 -17.84
N ILE A 512 24.06 -5.15 -17.01
CA ILE A 512 24.98 -4.02 -16.83
C ILE A 512 26.33 -4.38 -17.44
N GLY A 513 26.81 -3.50 -18.31
CA GLY A 513 28.03 -3.70 -19.07
C GLY A 513 29.29 -3.73 -18.21
N ALA A 514 30.36 -4.32 -18.77
CA ALA A 514 31.65 -4.46 -18.09
C ALA A 514 32.30 -3.11 -17.72
N ARG A 515 31.94 -2.02 -18.40
CA ARG A 515 32.45 -0.66 -18.13
C ARG A 515 31.62 0.11 -17.11
N THR A 516 30.40 -0.33 -16.83
CA THR A 516 29.47 0.33 -15.90
C THR A 516 29.19 -0.50 -14.66
N THR A 517 29.71 -1.72 -14.56
CA THR A 517 29.55 -2.59 -13.39
C THR A 517 30.17 -2.00 -12.11
N GLU A 518 31.27 -1.25 -12.21
CA GLU A 518 31.84 -0.50 -11.08
C GLU A 518 31.12 0.82 -10.79
N SER A 519 30.25 1.28 -11.69
CA SER A 519 29.54 2.55 -11.52
C SER A 519 28.50 2.43 -10.42
N GLN A 520 28.66 3.24 -9.37
CA GLN A 520 27.70 3.33 -8.28
C GLN A 520 26.28 3.66 -8.78
N LEU A 521 26.16 4.59 -9.74
CA LEU A 521 24.88 4.96 -10.35
C LEU A 521 24.15 3.76 -11.00
N HIS A 522 24.89 2.84 -11.63
CA HIS A 522 24.30 1.66 -12.25
C HIS A 522 23.93 0.58 -11.23
N ARG A 523 24.69 0.45 -10.14
CA ARG A 523 24.35 -0.43 -9.01
C ARG A 523 23.06 0.04 -8.32
N GLU A 524 22.96 1.35 -8.10
CA GLU A 524 21.78 2.01 -7.53
C GLU A 524 20.57 1.88 -8.46
N LEU A 525 20.71 2.17 -9.76
CA LEU A 525 19.66 1.93 -10.76
C LEU A 525 19.17 0.48 -10.70
N THR A 526 20.11 -0.48 -10.74
CA THR A 526 19.80 -1.92 -10.79
C THR A 526 19.01 -2.38 -9.57
N SER A 527 19.28 -1.79 -8.40
CA SER A 527 18.53 -2.08 -7.17
C SER A 527 17.04 -1.74 -7.24
N GLY A 528 16.62 -0.91 -8.21
CA GLY A 528 15.23 -0.53 -8.47
C GLY A 528 14.62 -1.16 -9.73
N LEU A 529 15.40 -1.90 -10.52
CA LEU A 529 14.92 -2.55 -11.74
C LEU A 529 14.00 -3.73 -11.41
N SER A 530 12.95 -3.92 -12.22
CA SER A 530 11.85 -4.87 -11.95
C SER A 530 12.04 -6.28 -12.52
N MET A 531 13.22 -6.56 -13.06
CA MET A 531 13.60 -7.83 -13.68
C MET A 531 14.93 -8.34 -13.09
N PRO A 532 15.28 -9.62 -13.29
CA PRO A 532 16.62 -10.10 -12.99
C PRO A 532 17.68 -9.38 -13.83
N VAL A 533 18.84 -9.10 -13.23
CA VAL A 533 19.91 -8.33 -13.89
C VAL A 533 21.27 -8.99 -13.72
N GLY A 534 21.97 -9.21 -14.83
CA GLY A 534 23.34 -9.72 -14.83
C GLY A 534 24.39 -8.61 -14.87
N PHE A 535 25.39 -8.68 -13.99
CA PHE A 535 26.58 -7.82 -14.01
C PHE A 535 27.74 -8.51 -14.70
N LYS A 536 28.31 -7.89 -15.73
CA LYS A 536 29.50 -8.41 -16.42
C LYS A 536 30.76 -8.22 -15.57
N ASN A 537 31.66 -9.21 -15.56
CA ASN A 537 33.01 -9.02 -15.00
C ASN A 537 33.72 -7.83 -15.67
N GLY A 538 34.67 -7.22 -14.95
CA GLY A 538 35.38 -6.04 -15.43
C GLY A 538 36.15 -6.32 -16.71
N THR A 539 36.42 -5.29 -17.53
CA THR A 539 37.10 -5.47 -18.83
C THR A 539 38.50 -6.08 -18.74
N GLY A 540 39.15 -6.05 -17.57
CA GLY A 540 40.39 -6.77 -17.30
C GLY A 540 40.21 -8.29 -17.16
N GLY A 541 39.07 -8.74 -16.64
CA GLY A 541 38.83 -10.15 -16.26
C GLY A 541 38.28 -10.28 -14.83
N ASP A 542 38.40 -9.23 -14.02
CA ASP A 542 38.07 -9.25 -12.59
C ASP A 542 36.59 -9.55 -12.31
N ILE A 543 36.35 -10.72 -11.73
CA ILE A 543 35.04 -11.27 -11.33
C ILE A 543 34.52 -10.56 -10.07
N LYS A 544 35.42 -10.11 -9.18
CA LYS A 544 35.06 -9.46 -7.91
C LYS A 544 34.19 -8.23 -8.13
N ILE A 545 34.51 -7.46 -9.15
CA ILE A 545 33.75 -6.27 -9.57
C ILE A 545 32.26 -6.60 -9.76
N ALA A 546 31.95 -7.72 -10.42
CA ALA A 546 30.58 -8.14 -10.68
C ALA A 546 29.90 -8.70 -9.42
N VAL A 547 30.63 -9.41 -8.57
CA VAL A 547 30.12 -9.90 -7.27
C VAL A 547 29.78 -8.73 -6.34
N ASP A 548 30.67 -7.74 -6.23
CA ASP A 548 30.45 -6.53 -5.43
C ASP A 548 29.25 -5.74 -5.95
N ALA A 549 29.08 -5.64 -7.27
CA ALA A 549 27.94 -4.98 -7.89
C ALA A 549 26.62 -5.72 -7.62
N THR A 550 26.64 -7.05 -7.69
CA THR A 550 25.49 -7.91 -7.36
C THR A 550 25.09 -7.72 -5.90
N LEU A 551 26.07 -7.70 -4.98
CA LEU A 551 25.83 -7.46 -3.56
C LEU A 551 25.25 -6.06 -3.31
N ALA A 552 25.84 -5.04 -3.93
CA ALA A 552 25.39 -3.66 -3.81
C ALA A 552 23.95 -3.49 -4.32
N ALA A 553 23.63 -4.00 -5.51
CA ALA A 553 22.30 -3.91 -6.10
C ALA A 553 21.24 -4.65 -5.28
N SER A 554 21.64 -5.67 -4.50
CA SER A 554 20.75 -6.38 -3.58
C SER A 554 20.27 -5.52 -2.40
N SER A 555 20.93 -4.39 -2.12
CA SER A 555 20.61 -3.50 -0.99
C SER A 555 19.69 -2.35 -1.40
N GLN A 556 19.06 -1.69 -0.42
CA GLN A 556 18.29 -0.47 -0.63
C GLN A 556 19.21 0.70 -0.94
N HIS A 557 18.78 1.58 -1.85
CA HIS A 557 19.51 2.80 -2.22
C HIS A 557 18.57 4.01 -2.32
N ASN A 558 19.17 5.20 -2.16
CA ASN A 558 18.53 6.48 -2.44
C ASN A 558 19.42 7.25 -3.43
N PHE A 559 18.93 7.60 -4.61
CA PHE A 559 19.73 8.27 -5.63
C PHE A 559 18.92 9.29 -6.43
N LEU A 560 19.62 10.15 -7.18
CA LEU A 560 19.00 11.13 -8.07
C LEU A 560 18.64 10.47 -9.40
N GLY A 561 17.37 10.47 -9.75
CA GLY A 561 16.86 9.91 -11.01
C GLY A 561 15.78 10.79 -11.63
N LEU A 562 15.02 10.21 -12.57
CA LEU A 562 13.86 10.86 -13.18
C LEU A 562 12.58 10.14 -12.76
N ASN A 563 11.50 10.89 -12.55
CA ASN A 563 10.16 10.33 -12.45
C ASN A 563 9.50 10.21 -13.83
N GLU A 564 8.29 9.68 -13.86
CA GLU A 564 7.52 9.47 -15.09
C GLU A 564 7.15 10.75 -15.86
N HIS A 565 7.19 11.91 -15.20
CA HIS A 565 6.96 13.21 -15.83
C HIS A 565 8.25 13.82 -16.39
N GLY A 566 9.38 13.12 -16.31
CA GLY A 566 10.68 13.60 -16.78
C GLY A 566 11.33 14.62 -15.84
N LEU A 567 10.89 14.69 -14.58
CA LEU A 567 11.45 15.60 -13.57
C LEU A 567 12.49 14.89 -12.71
N ALA A 568 13.60 15.59 -12.44
CA ALA A 568 14.60 15.15 -11.47
C ALA A 568 13.93 14.85 -10.11
N SER A 569 14.23 13.68 -9.56
CA SER A 569 13.53 13.12 -8.39
C SER A 569 14.49 12.30 -7.54
N ILE A 570 14.19 12.18 -6.25
CA ILE A 570 14.87 11.23 -5.35
C ILE A 570 14.18 9.88 -5.53
N VAL A 571 14.94 8.87 -5.97
CA VAL A 571 14.48 7.50 -6.16
C VAL A 571 14.94 6.67 -4.98
N MET A 572 14.00 5.97 -4.34
CA MET A 572 14.26 5.07 -3.21
C MET A 572 13.95 3.63 -3.64
N THR A 573 14.90 2.72 -3.52
CA THR A 573 14.76 1.34 -3.99
C THR A 573 14.71 0.33 -2.85
N LYS A 574 14.16 -0.85 -3.15
CA LYS A 574 14.06 -1.95 -2.18
C LYS A 574 15.28 -2.89 -2.19
N GLY A 575 16.14 -2.76 -3.19
CA GLY A 575 17.15 -3.76 -3.53
C GLY A 575 16.59 -4.82 -4.47
N ASN A 576 17.41 -5.23 -5.44
CA ASN A 576 17.10 -6.29 -6.39
C ASN A 576 17.85 -7.56 -6.00
N LYS A 577 17.13 -8.56 -5.47
CA LYS A 577 17.70 -9.83 -5.03
C LYS A 577 17.93 -10.82 -6.18
N ASN A 578 17.48 -10.47 -7.39
CA ASN A 578 17.56 -11.33 -8.57
C ASN A 578 18.71 -10.89 -9.49
N CYS A 579 19.85 -10.52 -8.90
CA CYS A 579 21.05 -10.19 -9.64
C CYS A 579 22.01 -11.38 -9.71
N HIS A 580 22.80 -11.47 -10.78
CA HIS A 580 23.80 -12.52 -10.96
C HIS A 580 25.04 -12.01 -11.70
N VAL A 581 26.08 -12.86 -11.77
CA VAL A 581 27.33 -12.55 -12.49
C VAL A 581 27.26 -13.07 -13.93
N ILE A 582 27.88 -12.33 -14.85
CA ILE A 582 28.14 -12.73 -16.23
C ILE A 582 29.66 -12.78 -16.46
N LEU A 583 30.17 -13.95 -16.82
CA LEU A 583 31.57 -14.13 -17.25
C LEU A 583 31.67 -13.94 -18.76
N ARG A 584 32.52 -12.99 -19.20
CA ARG A 584 32.59 -12.52 -20.60
C ARG A 584 34.01 -12.41 -21.15
N GLY A 585 34.96 -13.03 -20.46
CA GLY A 585 36.40 -12.92 -20.66
C GLY A 585 36.94 -11.57 -20.19
N GLY A 586 38.22 -11.35 -20.44
CA GLY A 586 38.95 -10.15 -20.07
C GLY A 586 40.13 -9.89 -21.00
N LYS A 587 41.02 -9.01 -20.56
CA LYS A 587 42.35 -8.87 -21.18
C LYS A 587 43.24 -10.07 -20.87
N ASP A 588 42.99 -10.72 -19.73
CA ASP A 588 43.74 -11.87 -19.24
C ASP A 588 43.39 -13.17 -19.99
N GLY A 589 42.33 -13.15 -20.81
CA GLY A 589 41.90 -14.27 -21.63
C GLY A 589 40.39 -14.56 -21.51
N PRO A 590 39.93 -15.65 -22.15
CA PRO A 590 38.61 -16.22 -21.89
C PRO A 590 38.47 -16.67 -20.42
N ASN A 591 37.25 -16.67 -19.90
CA ASN A 591 36.92 -17.13 -18.54
C ASN A 591 35.63 -17.96 -18.49
N TYR A 592 35.37 -18.77 -19.53
CA TYR A 592 34.22 -19.67 -19.63
C TYR A 592 34.50 -21.08 -19.07
N GLU A 593 35.75 -21.37 -18.74
CA GLU A 593 36.20 -22.67 -18.24
C GLU A 593 35.73 -22.91 -16.79
N GLU A 594 35.71 -24.18 -16.38
CA GLU A 594 35.10 -24.60 -15.11
C GLU A 594 35.80 -23.99 -13.88
N GLU A 595 37.11 -23.75 -13.97
CA GLU A 595 37.88 -23.11 -12.90
C GLU A 595 37.36 -21.70 -12.56
N HIS A 596 37.08 -20.87 -13.58
CA HIS A 596 36.56 -19.53 -13.40
C HIS A 596 35.11 -19.51 -12.94
N LEU A 597 34.31 -20.47 -13.42
CA LEU A 597 32.96 -20.69 -12.92
C LEU A 597 32.98 -21.02 -11.44
N THR A 598 33.85 -21.94 -11.02
CA THR A 598 34.01 -22.35 -9.62
C THR A 598 34.49 -21.19 -8.74
N GLU A 599 35.43 -20.39 -9.23
CA GLU A 599 35.88 -19.17 -8.56
C GLU A 599 34.71 -18.19 -8.32
N ALA A 600 33.94 -17.88 -9.37
CA ALA A 600 32.77 -17.01 -9.26
C ALA A 600 31.74 -17.54 -8.26
N VAL A 601 31.45 -18.84 -8.29
CA VAL A 601 30.55 -19.54 -7.36
C VAL A 601 31.03 -19.42 -5.92
N HIS A 602 32.32 -19.63 -5.67
CA HIS A 602 32.92 -19.48 -4.34
C HIS A 602 32.75 -18.05 -3.81
N MET A 603 32.95 -17.04 -4.66
CA MET A 603 32.79 -15.63 -4.27
C MET A 603 31.31 -15.28 -3.99
N LEU A 604 30.38 -15.75 -4.83
CA LEU A 604 28.95 -15.56 -4.63
C LEU A 604 28.46 -16.22 -3.33
N ASN A 605 28.89 -17.44 -3.05
CA ASN A 605 28.58 -18.13 -1.80
C ASN A 605 29.08 -17.39 -0.57
N ARG A 606 30.34 -16.90 -0.59
CA ARG A 606 30.89 -16.07 0.49
C ARG A 606 30.10 -14.78 0.70
N ALA A 607 29.59 -14.19 -0.38
CA ALA A 607 28.72 -13.01 -0.35
C ALA A 607 27.25 -13.32 -0.01
N LYS A 608 26.87 -14.60 0.18
CA LYS A 608 25.49 -15.06 0.41
C LYS A 608 24.52 -14.65 -0.70
N LEU A 609 24.99 -14.72 -1.95
CA LEU A 609 24.22 -14.45 -3.16
C LEU A 609 23.88 -15.76 -3.88
N PRO A 610 22.87 -15.79 -4.77
CA PRO A 610 22.60 -16.94 -5.62
C PRO A 610 23.85 -17.35 -6.41
N ALA A 611 24.29 -18.60 -6.22
CA ALA A 611 25.51 -19.14 -6.81
C ALA A 611 25.29 -19.70 -8.22
N LYS A 612 24.72 -18.85 -9.09
CA LYS A 612 24.38 -19.15 -10.48
C LYS A 612 25.04 -18.11 -11.38
N VAL A 613 25.72 -18.55 -12.44
CA VAL A 613 26.56 -17.71 -13.30
C VAL A 613 26.15 -17.85 -14.75
N MET A 614 26.08 -16.73 -15.46
CA MET A 614 25.85 -16.70 -16.90
C MET A 614 27.18 -16.58 -17.65
N ILE A 615 27.33 -17.29 -18.77
CA ILE A 615 28.53 -17.22 -19.62
C ILE A 615 28.21 -16.51 -20.94
N ASP A 616 28.87 -15.40 -21.22
CA ASP A 616 28.83 -14.73 -22.52
C ASP A 616 29.79 -15.43 -23.47
N CYS A 617 29.27 -16.11 -24.50
CA CYS A 617 30.08 -16.87 -25.45
C CYS A 617 30.86 -15.96 -26.42
N SER A 618 30.50 -14.68 -26.53
CA SER A 618 31.12 -13.70 -27.44
C SER A 618 32.30 -12.98 -26.77
N HIS A 619 32.61 -11.78 -27.24
CA HIS A 619 33.52 -10.83 -26.62
C HIS A 619 34.90 -11.39 -26.24
N GLY A 620 35.28 -11.34 -24.95
CA GLY A 620 36.59 -11.83 -24.49
C GLY A 620 36.68 -13.35 -24.63
N ASN A 621 35.57 -14.05 -24.40
CA ASN A 621 35.48 -15.51 -24.48
C ASN A 621 35.61 -16.03 -25.91
N SER A 622 35.07 -15.32 -26.90
CA SER A 622 35.30 -15.65 -28.32
C SER A 622 36.63 -15.12 -28.86
N GLN A 623 37.40 -14.39 -28.03
CA GLN A 623 38.58 -13.62 -28.47
C GLN A 623 38.25 -12.64 -29.61
N LYS A 624 37.00 -12.14 -29.63
CA LYS A 624 36.42 -11.30 -30.69
C LYS A 624 36.34 -11.98 -32.07
N ILE A 625 36.39 -13.31 -32.11
CA ILE A 625 36.19 -14.12 -33.32
C ILE A 625 34.82 -14.77 -33.20
N HIS A 626 33.81 -14.25 -33.91
CA HIS A 626 32.41 -14.66 -33.76
C HIS A 626 32.17 -16.17 -33.94
N SER A 627 32.92 -16.85 -34.81
CA SER A 627 32.82 -18.31 -35.01
C SER A 627 33.32 -19.13 -33.81
N ASN A 628 34.16 -18.56 -32.93
CA ASN A 628 34.56 -19.22 -31.70
C ASN A 628 33.41 -19.32 -30.68
N GLN A 629 32.31 -18.54 -30.83
CA GLN A 629 31.14 -18.67 -29.97
C GLN A 629 30.59 -20.11 -29.94
N ILE A 630 30.66 -20.82 -31.08
CA ILE A 630 30.22 -22.21 -31.21
C ILE A 630 31.07 -23.13 -30.33
N LYS A 631 32.39 -22.90 -30.29
CA LYS A 631 33.31 -23.68 -29.44
C LYS A 631 33.08 -23.42 -27.96
N VAL A 632 32.85 -22.16 -27.59
CA VAL A 632 32.50 -21.82 -26.21
C VAL A 632 31.18 -22.47 -25.81
N ALA A 633 30.15 -22.39 -26.65
CA ALA A 633 28.87 -23.02 -26.38
C ALA A 633 28.95 -24.55 -26.30
N GLU A 634 29.78 -25.20 -27.13
CA GLU A 634 30.04 -26.64 -27.05
C GLU A 634 30.71 -27.02 -25.72
N TYR A 635 31.71 -26.25 -25.27
CA TYR A 635 32.33 -26.47 -23.98
C TYR A 635 31.32 -26.33 -22.83
N ILE A 636 30.46 -25.31 -22.87
CA ILE A 636 29.40 -25.13 -21.86
C ILE A 636 28.40 -26.29 -21.90
N ALA A 637 28.05 -26.79 -23.09
CA ALA A 637 27.20 -27.97 -23.23
C ALA A 637 27.81 -29.20 -22.54
N GLN A 638 29.12 -29.41 -22.68
CA GLN A 638 29.85 -30.49 -21.98
C GLN A 638 29.84 -30.32 -20.46
N LEU A 639 29.96 -29.08 -19.95
CA LEU A 639 29.84 -28.83 -18.50
C LEU A 639 28.43 -29.15 -17.98
N ILE A 640 27.39 -28.83 -18.76
CA ILE A 640 26.00 -29.18 -18.41
C ILE A 640 25.85 -30.69 -18.37
N GLU A 641 26.36 -31.41 -19.37
CA GLU A 641 26.34 -32.89 -19.43
C GLU A 641 27.13 -33.53 -18.30
N ALA A 642 28.20 -32.90 -17.84
CA ALA A 642 28.96 -33.33 -16.66
C ALA A 642 28.21 -33.07 -15.33
N GLY A 643 27.00 -32.53 -15.37
CA GLY A 643 26.15 -32.34 -14.19
C GLY A 643 26.27 -30.97 -13.52
N ASN A 644 26.98 -29.99 -14.12
CA ASN A 644 27.18 -28.70 -13.48
C ASN A 644 25.83 -28.00 -13.16
N VAL A 645 25.62 -27.65 -11.89
CA VAL A 645 24.38 -27.02 -11.40
C VAL A 645 24.50 -25.51 -11.22
N ASN A 646 25.70 -24.94 -11.39
CA ASN A 646 25.96 -23.52 -11.14
C ASN A 646 25.83 -22.64 -12.38
N LEU A 647 25.61 -23.22 -13.57
CA LEU A 647 25.27 -22.46 -14.76
C LEU A 647 23.82 -21.95 -14.67
N LEU A 648 23.65 -20.63 -14.81
CA LEU A 648 22.37 -19.98 -15.05
C LEU A 648 21.97 -20.11 -16.52
N GLY A 649 22.94 -19.88 -17.41
CA GLY A 649 22.65 -19.57 -18.79
C GLY A 649 23.84 -19.15 -19.63
N VAL A 650 23.57 -18.87 -20.90
CA VAL A 650 24.55 -18.34 -21.86
C VAL A 650 24.06 -17.08 -22.56
N MET A 651 25.00 -16.26 -23.04
CA MET A 651 24.71 -15.18 -24.00
C MET A 651 25.38 -15.45 -25.35
N LEU A 652 24.66 -15.20 -26.43
CA LEU A 652 25.10 -15.40 -27.81
C LEU A 652 24.84 -14.12 -28.63
N GLU A 653 25.82 -13.72 -29.44
CA GLU A 653 25.65 -12.68 -30.45
C GLU A 653 25.45 -13.32 -31.82
N SER A 654 24.21 -13.27 -32.30
CA SER A 654 23.73 -13.92 -33.52
C SER A 654 22.88 -12.95 -34.35
N ASN A 655 22.87 -13.11 -35.67
CA ASN A 655 22.04 -12.31 -36.55
C ASN A 655 21.59 -13.16 -37.75
N LEU A 656 20.76 -12.62 -38.64
CA LEU A 656 20.36 -13.33 -39.86
C LEU A 656 21.58 -13.70 -40.70
N VAL A 657 22.54 -12.77 -40.82
CA VAL A 657 23.80 -12.93 -41.56
C VAL A 657 25.00 -12.83 -40.61
N GLU A 658 25.99 -13.71 -40.79
CA GLU A 658 27.21 -13.72 -39.98
C GLU A 658 28.11 -12.50 -40.19
N GLY A 659 29.07 -12.32 -39.29
CA GLY A 659 30.07 -11.27 -39.36
C GLY A 659 29.51 -9.90 -38.99
N ASN A 660 30.22 -8.86 -39.42
CA ASN A 660 29.78 -7.47 -39.32
C ASN A 660 30.12 -6.69 -40.60
N GLN A 661 29.64 -5.45 -40.64
CA GLN A 661 29.92 -4.49 -41.69
C GLN A 661 30.12 -3.10 -41.10
N SER A 662 30.82 -2.23 -41.81
CA SER A 662 30.96 -0.82 -41.40
C SER A 662 29.77 -0.01 -41.89
N LEU A 663 29.35 0.98 -41.09
CA LEU A 663 28.32 1.93 -41.51
C LEU A 663 28.86 2.80 -42.65
N THR A 664 28.15 2.82 -43.78
CA THR A 664 28.47 3.65 -44.96
C THR A 664 27.50 4.82 -45.08
N GLN A 665 27.90 5.90 -45.76
CA GLN A 665 27.00 7.04 -46.02
C GLN A 665 25.76 6.63 -46.83
N ASP A 666 25.95 5.74 -47.81
CA ASP A 666 24.87 5.14 -48.56
C ASP A 666 24.35 3.91 -47.82
N LYS A 667 23.19 4.06 -47.17
CA LYS A 667 22.55 3.01 -46.36
C LYS A 667 22.02 1.86 -47.21
N SER A 668 21.76 2.09 -48.50
CA SER A 668 21.28 1.02 -49.41
C SER A 668 22.32 -0.08 -49.66
N LYS A 669 23.58 0.20 -49.33
CA LYS A 669 24.70 -0.75 -49.43
C LYS A 669 24.86 -1.64 -48.19
N LEU A 670 24.11 -1.36 -47.11
CA LEU A 670 24.13 -2.21 -45.93
C LEU A 670 23.47 -3.56 -46.27
N VAL A 671 24.18 -4.65 -45.98
CA VAL A 671 23.64 -5.99 -46.10
C VAL A 671 22.56 -6.16 -45.04
N TYR A 672 21.34 -6.47 -45.48
CA TYR A 672 20.21 -6.74 -44.61
C TYR A 672 20.53 -7.85 -43.59
N GLY A 673 20.14 -7.66 -42.33
CA GLY A 673 20.35 -8.67 -41.29
C GLY A 673 21.81 -8.93 -40.89
N LYS A 674 22.75 -8.04 -41.27
CA LYS A 674 24.16 -8.12 -40.89
C LYS A 674 24.53 -7.01 -39.90
N SER A 675 25.22 -7.37 -38.82
CA SER A 675 25.57 -6.43 -37.73
C SER A 675 26.44 -5.26 -38.21
N ILE A 676 26.16 -4.04 -37.73
CA ILE A 676 27.04 -2.86 -37.93
C ILE A 676 27.99 -2.59 -36.75
N THR A 677 27.98 -3.47 -35.75
CA THR A 677 28.82 -3.37 -34.54
C THR A 677 29.75 -4.57 -34.43
N ASP A 678 29.60 -5.43 -33.41
CA ASP A 678 30.44 -6.62 -33.29
C ASP A 678 29.90 -7.74 -34.20
N ALA A 679 30.81 -8.61 -34.64
CA ALA A 679 30.49 -9.71 -35.54
C ALA A 679 29.61 -10.76 -34.84
N CYS A 680 28.60 -11.25 -35.54
CA CYS A 680 27.65 -12.24 -35.03
C CYS A 680 27.80 -13.58 -35.76
N ILE A 681 27.35 -14.69 -35.18
CA ILE A 681 27.10 -15.92 -35.95
C ILE A 681 25.83 -15.77 -36.80
N ASN A 682 25.72 -16.55 -37.89
CA ASN A 682 24.51 -16.56 -38.73
C ASN A 682 23.36 -17.33 -38.04
N TRP A 683 22.18 -17.29 -38.67
CA TRP A 683 20.98 -17.97 -38.18
C TRP A 683 21.15 -19.50 -38.11
N ASN A 684 21.74 -20.13 -39.11
CA ASN A 684 21.91 -21.58 -39.15
C ASN A 684 22.77 -22.10 -37.98
N ASP A 685 23.89 -21.42 -37.70
CA ASP A 685 24.74 -21.73 -36.55
C ASP A 685 24.01 -21.47 -35.22
N THR A 686 23.13 -20.47 -35.19
CA THR A 686 22.29 -20.18 -34.02
C THR A 686 21.37 -21.35 -33.70
N GLU A 687 20.68 -21.91 -34.69
CA GLU A 687 19.83 -23.09 -34.50
C GLU A 687 20.62 -24.30 -34.00
N ILE A 688 21.79 -24.55 -34.61
CA ILE A 688 22.68 -25.66 -34.22
C ILE A 688 23.11 -25.53 -32.76
N VAL A 689 23.56 -24.34 -32.35
CA VAL A 689 24.00 -24.07 -30.97
C VAL A 689 22.84 -24.24 -29.98
N LEU A 690 21.66 -23.68 -30.27
CA LEU A 690 20.50 -23.79 -29.38
C LEU A 690 20.06 -25.25 -29.20
N ARG A 691 19.97 -26.02 -30.28
CA ARG A 691 19.64 -27.45 -30.22
C ARG A 691 20.71 -28.27 -29.49
N ARG A 692 21.98 -27.90 -29.62
CA ARG A 692 23.09 -28.54 -28.89
C ARG A 692 22.99 -28.30 -27.38
N LEU A 693 22.71 -27.07 -26.95
CA LEU A 693 22.52 -26.71 -25.54
C LEU A 693 21.28 -27.39 -24.96
N ALA A 694 20.16 -27.43 -25.71
CA ALA A 694 18.96 -28.14 -25.28
C ALA A 694 19.23 -29.64 -25.04
N ARG A 695 19.93 -30.30 -25.98
CA ARG A 695 20.35 -31.71 -25.81
C ARG A 695 21.20 -31.90 -24.55
N ALA A 696 22.12 -31.00 -24.24
CA ALA A 696 22.92 -31.10 -23.01
C ALA A 696 22.07 -31.06 -21.74
N VAL A 697 21.09 -30.15 -21.67
CA VAL A 697 20.15 -30.07 -20.54
C VAL A 697 19.31 -31.35 -20.43
N ALA A 698 18.79 -31.86 -21.56
CA ALA A 698 18.03 -33.11 -21.58
C ALA A 698 18.87 -34.32 -21.13
N THR A 699 20.13 -34.43 -21.59
CA THR A 699 21.08 -35.48 -21.18
C THR A 699 21.29 -35.43 -19.67
N LYS A 700 21.63 -34.25 -19.12
CA LYS A 700 21.80 -34.06 -17.67
C LYS A 700 20.56 -34.49 -16.88
N ARG A 701 19.36 -34.14 -17.36
CA ARG A 701 18.09 -34.50 -16.71
C ARG A 701 17.87 -36.01 -16.71
N SER A 702 18.19 -36.69 -17.81
CA SER A 702 18.07 -38.15 -17.91
C SER A 702 19.03 -38.89 -16.96
N GLN A 703 20.27 -38.42 -16.82
CA GLN A 703 21.27 -38.99 -15.90
C GLN A 703 20.85 -38.85 -14.43
N ASN A 704 20.17 -37.75 -14.08
CA ASN A 704 19.67 -37.54 -12.72
C ASN A 704 18.41 -38.37 -12.37
N GLN A 705 17.78 -39.01 -13.36
CA GLN A 705 16.57 -39.84 -13.19
C GLN A 705 16.89 -41.35 -13.10
N GLU A 706 18.12 -41.77 -13.42
CA GLU A 706 18.53 -43.15 -13.16
C GLU A 706 18.70 -43.37 -11.65
N PRO A 707 17.99 -44.33 -11.05
CA PRO A 707 18.16 -44.64 -9.62
C PRO A 707 19.53 -45.26 -9.40
N ASN A 708 20.35 -44.63 -8.55
CA ASN A 708 21.49 -45.28 -7.91
C ASN A 708 21.03 -46.42 -7.00
#